data_AF-A0A929BFJ6-F1
#
_entry.id   AF-A0A929BFJ6-F1
#
_cell.length_a   1.000
_cell.length_b   1.000
_cell.length_c   1.000
_cell.angle_alpha   90.00
_cell.angle_beta   90.00
_cell.angle_gamma   90.00
#
_symmetry.space_group_name_H-M   'P 1'
#
loop_
_entity.id
_entity.type
_entity.pdbx_description
1 polymer ?
#
loop_
_entity_poly.entity_id
_entity_poly.type
_entity_poly.pdbx_seq_one_letter_code
_entity_poly.pdbx_strand_id
1 'polypeptide(L)'
;MVVFFISINNIKAQKAYYFGPEIEATQNDTILFNLKNYVGNVQWQRSYNSEDWHDIIGETSGILLYEADSSVYVRAKVTAGNCPEYFSDTKYMTVSKLNKNAFNVDSTDLLLISDSLDIEHGIYVYQGKDAHMVDTGLILIGSKGAGYMRKVKQVNFDTNIATVETEQATIEDVYEYLDFTDSIKMLMSSDKEAIIGGVPVPVEVLYMIPGAKHTKGGIVFGDEVSFFASIEDDETGEAGKISLTLSEGYLNFEPALIRSIKVGLFKIKKVKIALRGTIEHNLEMKLSCSVSKTYSKEFKIAKYRVGPYFCGVVPMFIEYSITAVFSSGFGVNGSIEMGYKSNISTTVGAEYNCKNDPKWNTIWETNAGFDPHIEKPAFGFNAETGFSIIPEAYVEIAGTQGPYINLEPYLKGGFEVSGLNWEFAVKSGIDANLGYKVKIFGKKIANFNTNLPIAEWTLYKVDGKNKLVPPSPVNNKTPRNISHNLATLGGYCETMVGSNTPERGVYYGTTTNPHEGKGIKVPMGEGDGYFDMTVYDLSQNTTYYVRAYAENDAGITFAQSDLTFKTDIPHYESGQNLIDIDGNSYKTVIIGNQTWMAENLKVTKYQNGNSIEFANGDYQTWNNSTTGVYDYYERSPELGNLYGAHYNWYAVTDSRNVCPAGYKIPSADDWKALALYLGAVPYNTSYEDNNITAMLKSTATFPKTHPRWDEPNIANNITGFSALPAGMIWNSYSHHLGILSYMWSSSLTDETYPSPRIYQFTNSSTHLYGNATASKSNGLSVRCVKINK
;
A
#
# COMPACT_ATOMS: atom_id res chain seq x y z
N MET A 1 53.53 24.28 26.57
CA MET A 1 52.24 24.47 27.27
C MET A 1 52.16 23.35 28.29
N VAL A 2 52.49 23.60 29.55
CA VAL A 2 52.33 22.58 30.61
C VAL A 2 50.93 22.77 31.15
N VAL A 3 50.06 21.78 30.95
CA VAL A 3 48.71 21.79 31.51
C VAL A 3 48.82 21.28 32.94
N PHE A 4 48.48 22.12 33.92
CA PHE A 4 48.45 21.73 35.33
C PHE A 4 47.06 21.16 35.65
N PHE A 5 47.03 20.05 36.38
CA PHE A 5 45.79 19.36 36.74
C PHE A 5 45.61 19.39 38.25
N ILE A 6 44.41 19.76 38.70
CA ILE A 6 44.02 19.61 40.09
C ILE A 6 43.40 18.22 40.33
N SER A 7 43.97 17.43 41.26
CA SER A 7 43.37 16.21 41.80
C SER A 7 42.73 16.47 43.16
N ILE A 8 41.65 15.75 43.51
CA ILE A 8 40.78 16.11 44.64
C ILE A 8 40.57 14.90 45.56
N ASN A 9 40.63 15.08 46.90
CA ASN A 9 40.30 14.05 47.91
C ASN A 9 39.53 14.68 49.10
N ASN A 10 38.61 13.97 49.77
CA ASN A 10 37.74 14.53 50.81
C ASN A 10 38.21 13.91 52.13
N ILE A 11 38.59 14.75 53.09
CA ILE A 11 39.29 14.28 54.30
C ILE A 11 38.33 14.15 55.49
N LYS A 12 37.20 14.86 55.47
CA LYS A 12 36.12 14.77 56.47
C LYS A 12 34.78 15.11 55.83
N ALA A 13 34.11 14.11 55.28
CA ALA A 13 32.69 14.17 54.93
C ALA A 13 31.91 13.16 55.78
N GLN A 14 30.64 13.46 56.06
CA GLN A 14 29.66 12.42 56.41
C GLN A 14 29.44 11.53 55.16
N LYS A 15 30.43 10.66 54.86
CA LYS A 15 30.54 9.76 53.68
C LYS A 15 29.96 10.32 52.37
N ALA A 16 30.72 11.17 51.69
CA ALA A 16 30.51 11.48 50.28
C ALA A 16 31.34 10.53 49.41
N TYR A 17 30.70 9.82 48.47
CA TYR A 17 31.40 9.22 47.33
C TYR A 17 31.54 10.29 46.25
N TYR A 18 32.72 10.36 45.65
CA TYR A 18 33.01 11.25 44.52
C TYR A 18 32.15 10.88 43.32
N PHE A 19 31.52 11.86 42.65
CA PHE A 19 30.84 11.66 41.38
C PHE A 19 31.29 12.73 40.35
N GLY A 20 32.55 12.67 39.92
CA GLY A 20 32.94 13.20 38.60
C GLY A 20 33.72 14.49 38.55
N PRO A 21 33.74 15.17 37.39
CA PRO A 21 34.55 16.37 37.19
C PRO A 21 34.04 17.60 37.95
N GLU A 22 32.83 17.54 38.53
CA GLU A 22 32.19 18.57 39.33
C GLU A 22 32.31 18.26 40.82
N ILE A 23 32.58 19.28 41.65
CA ILE A 23 32.84 19.10 43.07
C ILE A 23 31.55 19.37 43.83
N GLU A 24 30.99 18.37 44.49
CA GLU A 24 29.85 18.54 45.40
C GLU A 24 30.30 18.40 46.85
N ALA A 25 29.85 19.32 47.69
CA ALA A 25 30.14 19.33 49.12
C ALA A 25 28.88 19.71 49.91
N THR A 26 28.82 19.28 51.17
CA THR A 26 27.92 19.85 52.17
C THR A 26 28.62 20.98 52.88
N GLN A 27 27.88 21.99 53.33
CA GLN A 27 28.43 23.08 54.11
C GLN A 27 29.26 22.55 55.30
N ASN A 28 30.48 23.08 55.46
CA ASN A 28 31.52 22.70 56.42
C ASN A 28 32.30 21.40 56.11
N ASP A 29 32.05 20.75 54.97
CA ASP A 29 32.96 19.69 54.50
C ASP A 29 34.34 20.27 54.17
N THR A 30 35.40 19.48 54.36
CA THR A 30 36.77 19.87 54.02
C THR A 30 37.24 19.18 52.74
N ILE A 31 37.46 19.95 51.68
CA ILE A 31 37.86 19.48 50.35
C ILE A 31 39.37 19.71 50.15
N LEU A 32 40.12 18.65 49.79
CA LEU A 32 41.52 18.75 49.40
C LEU A 32 41.63 18.98 47.89
N PHE A 33 42.24 20.08 47.47
CA PHE A 33 42.71 20.30 46.11
C PHE A 33 44.22 20.09 46.06
N ASN A 34 44.71 19.34 45.08
CA ASN A 34 46.13 19.03 44.91
C ASN A 34 46.59 19.31 43.48
N LEU A 35 47.42 20.33 43.32
CA LEU A 35 48.00 20.78 42.07
C LEU A 35 49.18 19.89 41.68
N LYS A 36 49.10 19.22 40.54
CA LYS A 36 50.16 18.35 40.02
C LYS A 36 50.97 18.99 38.91
N ASN A 37 52.22 18.54 38.76
CA ASN A 37 53.12 18.85 37.64
C ASN A 37 53.46 20.35 37.46
N TYR A 38 53.60 21.11 38.57
CA TYR A 38 53.92 22.54 38.52
C TYR A 38 55.36 22.87 38.93
N VAL A 39 55.88 23.99 38.42
CA VAL A 39 57.16 24.59 38.82
C VAL A 39 56.95 26.09 38.97
N GLY A 40 57.14 26.61 40.18
CA GLY A 40 56.90 28.03 40.52
C GLY A 40 56.18 28.20 41.85
N ASN A 41 55.90 29.44 42.21
CA ASN A 41 55.10 29.81 43.37
C ASN A 41 53.61 29.71 43.04
N VAL A 42 52.85 29.07 43.92
CA VAL A 42 51.40 28.89 43.79
C VAL A 42 50.68 29.98 44.60
N GLN A 43 49.57 30.46 44.09
CA GLN A 43 48.58 31.25 44.81
C GLN A 43 47.19 30.73 44.40
N TRP A 44 46.46 30.14 45.34
CA TRP A 44 45.08 29.73 45.07
C TRP A 44 44.16 30.92 44.97
N GLN A 45 43.22 30.86 44.03
CA GLN A 45 42.22 31.89 43.79
C GLN A 45 40.82 31.30 43.78
N ARG A 46 39.84 32.11 44.19
CA ARG A 46 38.42 31.77 44.12
C ARG A 46 37.60 32.84 43.41
N SER A 47 36.47 32.45 42.82
CA SER A 47 35.50 33.33 42.16
C SER A 47 34.07 32.82 42.36
N TYR A 48 33.10 33.71 42.53
CA TYR A 48 31.68 33.33 42.66
C TYR A 48 30.90 33.41 41.35
N ASN A 49 31.47 34.02 40.31
CA ASN A 49 30.83 34.25 39.01
C ASN A 49 31.72 33.83 37.82
N SER A 50 32.88 33.21 38.09
CA SER A 50 33.93 32.84 37.12
C SER A 50 34.69 34.00 36.46
N GLU A 51 34.31 35.24 36.74
CA GLU A 51 34.89 36.46 36.15
C GLU A 51 35.78 37.20 37.14
N ASP A 52 35.29 37.41 38.36
CA ASP A 52 35.97 38.14 39.42
C ASP A 52 36.76 37.18 40.32
N TRP A 53 38.09 37.20 40.21
CA TRP A 53 38.99 36.28 40.92
C TRP A 53 39.71 36.97 42.09
N HIS A 54 39.64 36.35 43.26
CA HIS A 54 40.29 36.81 44.48
C HIS A 54 41.25 35.76 45.02
N ASP A 55 42.42 36.19 45.49
CA ASP A 55 43.39 35.32 46.15
C ASP A 55 42.81 34.76 47.47
N ILE A 56 42.98 33.47 47.70
CA ILE A 56 42.71 32.85 48.99
C ILE A 56 43.93 33.12 49.87
N ILE A 57 43.74 33.98 50.88
CA ILE A 57 44.83 34.52 51.69
C ILE A 57 45.60 33.39 52.38
N GLY A 58 46.93 33.35 52.18
CA GLY A 58 47.83 32.39 52.82
C GLY A 58 47.95 31.03 52.11
N GLU A 59 47.13 30.78 51.08
CA GLU A 59 47.11 29.49 50.39
C GLU A 59 48.09 29.48 49.20
N THR A 60 49.37 29.24 49.52
CA THR A 60 50.48 29.25 48.54
C THR A 60 51.13 27.89 48.32
N SER A 61 50.58 26.83 48.92
CA SER A 61 51.05 25.46 48.74
C SER A 61 50.48 24.85 47.45
N GLY A 62 51.12 23.79 46.94
CA GLY A 62 50.53 22.94 45.89
C GLY A 62 49.28 22.18 46.34
N ILE A 63 48.95 22.27 47.63
CA ILE A 63 47.76 21.70 48.25
C ILE A 63 46.91 22.84 48.82
N LEU A 64 45.59 22.78 48.62
CA LEU A 64 44.60 23.63 49.26
C LEU A 64 43.60 22.77 50.04
N LEU A 65 43.38 23.07 51.31
CA LEU A 65 42.28 22.54 52.12
C LEU A 65 41.18 23.59 52.18
N TYR A 66 40.09 23.38 51.47
CA TYR A 66 38.97 24.31 51.39
C TYR A 66 37.82 23.84 52.28
N GLU A 67 37.41 24.67 53.24
CA GLU A 67 36.18 24.46 54.00
C GLU A 67 35.00 24.99 53.17
N ALA A 68 34.06 24.09 52.83
CA ALA A 68 32.95 24.39 51.96
C ALA A 68 31.95 25.34 52.63
N ASP A 69 32.09 26.65 52.38
CA ASP A 69 31.21 27.69 52.91
C ASP A 69 30.06 28.04 51.95
N SER A 70 30.35 28.03 50.65
CA SER A 70 29.49 28.47 49.56
C SER A 70 29.99 27.93 48.21
N SER A 71 29.08 27.81 47.23
CA SER A 71 29.41 27.37 45.87
C SER A 71 30.38 28.34 45.20
N VAL A 72 31.49 27.85 44.65
CA VAL A 72 32.63 28.69 44.24
C VAL A 72 33.47 28.04 43.15
N TYR A 73 34.04 28.86 42.27
CA TYR A 73 35.10 28.46 41.33
C TYR A 73 36.46 28.57 42.00
N VAL A 74 37.32 27.57 41.82
CA VAL A 74 38.68 27.51 42.39
C VAL A 74 39.69 27.25 41.26
N ARG A 75 40.82 27.96 41.29
CA ARG A 75 41.98 27.68 40.43
C ARG A 75 43.28 28.02 41.15
N ALA A 76 44.38 27.44 40.70
CA ALA A 76 45.72 27.84 41.12
C ALA A 76 46.34 28.79 40.11
N LYS A 77 46.87 29.91 40.58
CA LYS A 77 47.77 30.81 39.82
C LYS A 77 49.21 30.40 40.12
N VAL A 78 49.99 30.11 39.09
CA VAL A 78 51.40 29.71 39.19
C VAL A 78 52.29 30.77 38.56
N THR A 79 53.29 31.22 39.30
CA THR A 79 54.26 32.24 38.85
C THR A 79 55.69 31.72 38.99
N ALA A 80 56.54 31.93 37.98
CA ALA A 80 57.91 31.45 37.99
C ALA A 80 58.85 32.49 37.35
N GLY A 81 59.52 33.29 38.18
CA GLY A 81 60.43 34.35 37.71
C GLY A 81 59.73 35.37 36.81
N ASN A 82 60.29 35.63 35.62
CA ASN A 82 59.75 36.56 34.63
C ASN A 82 58.77 35.89 33.64
N CYS A 83 58.39 34.63 33.84
CA CYS A 83 57.41 33.97 33.00
C CYS A 83 56.01 34.61 33.21
N PRO A 84 55.17 34.65 32.18
CA PRO A 84 53.76 35.03 32.33
C PRO A 84 53.06 34.17 33.39
N GLU A 85 52.02 34.71 33.99
CA GLU A 85 51.19 33.98 34.95
C GLU A 85 50.47 32.84 34.24
N TYR A 86 50.51 31.65 34.84
CA TYR A 86 49.77 30.49 34.34
C TYR A 86 48.69 30.10 35.34
N PHE A 87 47.52 29.74 34.83
CA PHE A 87 46.41 29.26 35.64
C PHE A 87 46.22 27.76 35.42
N SER A 88 45.89 27.04 36.49
CA SER A 88 45.40 25.66 36.38
C SER A 88 44.05 25.60 35.66
N ASP A 89 43.57 24.38 35.44
CA ASP A 89 42.15 24.18 35.17
C ASP A 89 41.31 24.80 36.30
N THR A 90 40.19 25.42 35.92
CA THR A 90 39.22 25.95 36.88
C THR A 90 38.25 24.85 37.28
N LYS A 91 38.01 24.70 38.59
CA LYS A 91 37.04 23.78 39.15
C LYS A 91 35.87 24.54 39.74
N TYR A 92 34.64 24.10 39.46
CA TYR A 92 33.46 24.62 40.13
C TYR A 92 33.03 23.66 41.24
N MET A 93 32.82 24.20 42.44
CA MET A 93 32.28 23.49 43.59
C MET A 93 30.86 23.98 43.88
N THR A 94 29.94 23.03 44.01
CA THR A 94 28.59 23.28 44.51
C THR A 94 28.50 22.88 45.97
N VAL A 95 28.03 23.80 46.82
CA VAL A 95 27.87 23.56 48.27
C VAL A 95 26.39 23.50 48.61
N SER A 96 25.94 22.33 49.04
CA SER A 96 24.59 22.11 49.58
C SER A 96 24.54 22.46 51.07
N LYS A 97 23.38 22.92 51.54
CA LYS A 97 23.14 23.26 52.95
C LYS A 97 22.02 22.40 53.50
N LEU A 98 22.39 21.49 54.40
CA LEU A 98 21.44 20.68 55.15
C LEU A 98 20.67 21.52 56.17
N ASN A 99 19.41 21.15 56.38
CA ASN A 99 18.66 21.57 57.55
C ASN A 99 19.42 21.13 58.79
N LYS A 100 19.51 22.00 59.80
CA LYS A 100 20.13 21.66 61.10
C LYS A 100 19.53 20.41 61.77
N ASN A 101 18.30 20.03 61.42
CA ASN A 101 17.63 18.83 61.93
C ASN A 101 17.88 17.58 61.06
N ALA A 102 18.52 17.70 59.90
CA ALA A 102 18.86 16.56 59.06
C ALA A 102 19.97 15.73 59.73
N PHE A 103 19.71 14.43 59.87
CA PHE A 103 20.57 13.51 60.59
C PHE A 103 20.85 12.27 59.75
N ASN A 104 22.06 12.19 59.20
CA ASN A 104 22.52 11.05 58.39
C ASN A 104 22.93 9.88 59.30
N VAL A 105 22.05 8.90 59.43
CA VAL A 105 22.24 7.74 60.30
C VAL A 105 23.44 6.89 59.85
N ASP A 106 23.69 6.79 58.54
CA ASP A 106 24.78 5.97 57.98
C ASP A 106 26.19 6.51 58.30
N SER A 107 26.26 7.73 58.84
CA SER A 107 27.49 8.38 59.32
C SER A 107 27.79 8.16 60.80
N THR A 108 26.94 7.38 61.49
CA THR A 108 27.01 7.12 62.94
C THR A 108 27.21 5.63 63.25
N ASP A 109 27.41 5.29 64.52
CA ASP A 109 27.46 3.89 65.00
C ASP A 109 26.06 3.24 65.11
N LEU A 110 25.03 3.80 64.45
CA LEU A 110 23.66 3.29 64.48
C LEU A 110 23.41 2.21 63.43
N LEU A 111 22.98 1.04 63.89
CA LEU A 111 22.47 -0.05 63.07
C LEU A 111 20.94 -0.10 63.14
N LEU A 112 20.26 0.00 62.00
CA LEU A 112 18.81 -0.26 61.94
C LEU A 112 18.57 -1.76 62.11
N ILE A 113 18.03 -2.19 63.25
CA ILE A 113 17.86 -3.61 63.61
C ILE A 113 16.46 -4.15 63.31
N SER A 114 15.43 -3.32 63.39
CA SER A 114 14.12 -3.63 62.82
C SER A 114 13.45 -2.37 62.30
N ASP A 115 12.90 -2.50 61.10
CA ASP A 115 11.82 -1.70 60.57
C ASP A 115 10.58 -2.60 60.60
N SER A 116 9.45 -2.11 61.10
CA SER A 116 8.22 -2.89 60.92
C SER A 116 7.96 -3.00 59.42
N LEU A 117 7.90 -4.24 58.91
CA LEU A 117 7.47 -4.53 57.53
C LEU A 117 6.07 -3.95 57.24
N ASP A 118 5.31 -3.56 58.27
CA ASP A 118 4.24 -2.58 58.17
C ASP A 118 4.80 -1.16 58.29
N ILE A 119 5.08 -0.57 57.13
CA ILE A 119 5.47 0.83 56.98
C ILE A 119 4.32 1.75 57.47
N GLU A 120 3.10 1.23 57.68
CA GLU A 120 1.89 1.97 58.11
C GLU A 120 2.03 2.79 59.42
N HIS A 121 2.98 2.47 60.30
CA HIS A 121 3.11 3.13 61.62
C HIS A 121 4.42 3.91 61.84
N GLY A 122 5.35 3.95 60.88
CA GLY A 122 6.53 4.80 60.99
C GLY A 122 7.49 4.51 62.15
N ILE A 123 7.52 3.28 62.70
CA ILE A 123 8.40 2.94 63.83
C ILE A 123 9.72 2.32 63.34
N TYR A 124 10.85 2.92 63.72
CA TYR A 124 12.22 2.50 63.38
C TYR A 124 12.99 2.16 64.66
N VAL A 125 13.67 1.01 64.69
CA VAL A 125 14.49 0.59 65.85
C VAL A 125 15.97 0.58 65.50
N TYR A 126 16.72 1.51 66.09
CA TYR A 126 18.16 1.62 65.93
C TYR A 126 18.88 1.06 67.14
N GLN A 127 20.01 0.40 66.92
CA GLN A 127 20.93 -0.04 67.95
C GLN A 127 22.31 0.53 67.72
N GLY A 128 22.92 1.15 68.73
CA GLY A 128 24.25 1.73 68.61
C GLY A 128 24.61 2.62 69.79
N LYS A 129 25.91 2.93 69.94
CA LYS A 129 26.41 3.87 70.95
C LYS A 129 25.80 5.26 70.78
N ASP A 130 25.45 5.57 69.55
CA ASP A 130 24.94 6.85 69.08
C ASP A 130 23.41 6.96 69.15
N ALA A 131 22.71 5.95 69.68
CA ALA A 131 21.25 5.92 69.71
C ALA A 131 20.65 7.05 70.59
N HIS A 132 21.43 7.56 71.55
CA HIS A 132 21.07 8.72 72.37
C HIS A 132 21.04 10.05 71.58
N MET A 133 21.63 10.09 70.38
CA MET A 133 21.64 11.28 69.53
C MET A 133 20.35 11.45 68.72
N VAL A 134 19.47 10.42 68.68
CA VAL A 134 18.19 10.50 67.99
C VAL A 134 17.16 11.22 68.86
N ASP A 135 16.63 12.34 68.38
CA ASP A 135 15.67 13.18 69.10
C ASP A 135 14.45 13.56 68.23
N THR A 136 13.39 14.01 68.89
CA THR A 136 12.15 14.49 68.27
C THR A 136 12.42 15.69 67.36
N GLY A 137 11.86 15.68 66.17
CA GLY A 137 12.04 16.74 65.17
C GLY A 137 13.28 16.58 64.28
N LEU A 138 14.15 15.58 64.55
CA LEU A 138 15.19 15.19 63.60
C LEU A 138 14.58 14.60 62.33
N ILE A 139 15.33 14.71 61.23
CA ILE A 139 15.02 14.09 59.95
C ILE A 139 16.08 13.03 59.71
N LEU A 140 15.73 11.78 59.99
CA LEU A 140 16.59 10.62 59.82
C LEU A 140 16.73 10.28 58.35
N ILE A 141 17.97 10.11 57.90
CA ILE A 141 18.32 9.75 56.53
C ILE A 141 19.20 8.52 56.61
N GLY A 142 18.85 7.45 55.90
CA GLY A 142 19.66 6.24 55.87
C GLY A 142 19.47 5.43 54.59
N SER A 143 20.46 4.60 54.26
CA SER A 143 20.57 3.92 52.97
C SER A 143 20.19 2.44 53.00
N LYS A 144 19.77 1.88 54.15
CA LYS A 144 19.34 0.47 54.25
C LYS A 144 18.08 0.22 53.38
N GLY A 145 18.05 -0.90 52.67
CA GLY A 145 16.94 -1.23 51.75
C GLY A 145 16.91 -0.30 50.53
N ALA A 146 15.75 0.30 50.24
CA ALA A 146 15.58 1.35 49.21
C ALA A 146 15.92 2.77 49.73
N GLY A 147 16.56 2.86 50.91
CA GLY A 147 16.79 4.12 51.63
C GLY A 147 15.51 4.69 52.26
N TYR A 148 15.66 5.67 53.14
CA TYR A 148 14.52 6.33 53.80
C TYR A 148 14.86 7.76 54.24
N MET A 149 13.83 8.61 54.27
CA MET A 149 13.83 9.95 54.89
C MET A 149 12.66 10.06 55.84
N ARG A 150 12.92 10.22 57.13
CA ARG A 150 11.90 10.11 58.18
C ARG A 150 12.00 11.22 59.20
N LYS A 151 10.92 11.96 59.39
CA LYS A 151 10.84 12.99 60.42
C LYS A 151 10.39 12.37 61.74
N VAL A 152 11.21 12.48 62.77
CA VAL A 152 10.95 11.89 64.10
C VAL A 152 9.81 12.64 64.78
N LYS A 153 8.76 11.89 65.13
CA LYS A 153 7.61 12.35 65.91
C LYS A 153 7.80 12.08 67.39
N GLN A 154 8.38 10.93 67.71
CA GLN A 154 8.65 10.52 69.08
C GLN A 154 9.83 9.55 69.11
N VAL A 155 10.62 9.57 70.18
CA VAL A 155 11.69 8.60 70.42
C VAL A 155 11.59 8.03 71.83
N ASN A 156 11.75 6.72 71.95
CA ASN A 156 11.91 6.00 73.20
C ASN A 156 13.29 5.35 73.20
N PHE A 157 14.11 5.63 74.21
CA PHE A 157 15.48 5.16 74.30
C PHE A 157 15.67 4.21 75.48
N ASP A 158 16.27 3.05 75.22
CA ASP A 158 16.71 2.10 76.24
C ASP A 158 18.16 1.68 75.99
N THR A 159 19.07 2.18 76.85
CA THR A 159 20.49 1.84 76.89
C THR A 159 21.28 2.14 75.61
N ASN A 160 21.17 1.30 74.57
CA ASN A 160 21.79 1.48 73.26
C ASN A 160 20.78 1.29 72.12
N ILE A 161 19.48 1.26 72.43
CA ILE A 161 18.40 1.03 71.48
C ILE A 161 17.49 2.27 71.46
N ALA A 162 17.25 2.82 70.29
CA ALA A 162 16.27 3.89 70.05
C ALA A 162 15.11 3.35 69.21
N THR A 163 13.91 3.35 69.77
CA THR A 163 12.65 3.07 69.07
C THR A 163 11.99 4.39 68.71
N VAL A 164 11.84 4.65 67.43
CA VAL A 164 11.57 5.98 66.89
C VAL A 164 10.29 5.95 66.07
N GLU A 165 9.27 6.68 66.47
CA GLU A 165 8.07 6.90 65.65
C GLU A 165 8.30 8.08 64.72
N THR A 166 7.91 7.93 63.45
CA THR A 166 8.27 8.83 62.37
C THR A 166 7.14 9.05 61.37
N GLU A 167 7.21 10.16 60.64
CA GLU A 167 6.43 10.39 59.42
C GLU A 167 7.35 10.54 58.20
N GLN A 168 6.80 10.44 56.99
CA GLN A 168 7.58 10.64 55.76
C GLN A 168 8.13 12.06 55.68
N ALA A 169 9.45 12.22 55.56
CA ALA A 169 10.08 13.51 55.28
C ALA A 169 10.19 13.74 53.76
N THR A 170 10.22 15.01 53.37
CA THR A 170 10.44 15.45 51.99
C THR A 170 11.88 15.95 51.80
N ILE A 171 12.31 16.11 50.55
CA ILE A 171 13.62 16.71 50.24
C ILE A 171 13.72 18.18 50.71
N GLU A 172 12.58 18.87 50.80
CA GLU A 172 12.46 20.25 51.32
C GLU A 172 12.66 20.30 52.83
N ASP A 173 12.34 19.22 53.55
CA ASP A 173 12.65 19.11 54.98
C ASP A 173 14.17 18.96 55.20
N VAL A 174 14.85 18.23 54.32
CA VAL A 174 16.29 17.89 54.44
C VAL A 174 17.21 19.04 54.06
N TYR A 175 16.91 19.80 53.01
CA TYR A 175 17.80 20.83 52.47
C TYR A 175 17.26 22.24 52.64
N GLU A 176 18.05 23.13 53.23
CA GLU A 176 17.79 24.58 53.18
C GLU A 176 18.12 25.14 51.79
N TYR A 177 19.22 24.64 51.23
CA TYR A 177 19.70 24.94 49.89
C TYR A 177 20.31 23.69 49.26
N LEU A 178 19.88 23.40 48.04
CA LEU A 178 20.42 22.33 47.21
C LEU A 178 20.50 22.86 45.78
N ASP A 179 21.62 22.63 45.11
CA ASP A 179 21.77 22.88 43.68
C ASP A 179 22.49 21.68 43.07
N PHE A 180 21.76 20.59 42.91
CA PHE A 180 22.29 19.31 42.42
C PHE A 180 22.06 19.22 40.92
N THR A 181 23.09 18.93 40.13
CA THR A 181 22.95 18.67 38.69
C THR A 181 23.92 17.57 38.29
N ASP A 182 23.41 16.50 37.68
CA ASP A 182 24.28 15.44 37.15
C ASP A 182 23.74 14.86 35.84
N SER A 183 24.58 14.03 35.22
CA SER A 183 24.14 13.08 34.20
C SER A 183 24.61 11.68 34.56
N ILE A 184 23.69 10.74 34.68
CA ILE A 184 23.96 9.33 34.90
C ILE A 184 23.97 8.63 33.57
N LYS A 185 25.13 8.15 33.12
CA LYS A 185 25.24 7.31 31.94
C LYS A 185 25.15 5.86 32.38
N MET A 186 24.08 5.17 32.01
CA MET A 186 23.97 3.75 32.28
C MET A 186 24.77 3.02 31.20
N LEU A 187 26.01 2.64 31.51
CA LEU A 187 26.87 1.87 30.61
C LEU A 187 26.51 0.40 30.69
N MET A 188 25.44 0.02 30.00
CA MET A 188 25.08 -1.39 29.85
C MET A 188 26.19 -2.19 29.12
N SER A 189 27.16 -1.50 28.52
CA SER A 189 28.32 -2.03 27.82
C SER A 189 29.53 -2.37 28.69
N SER A 190 29.53 -2.20 30.01
CA SER A 190 30.66 -2.56 30.89
C SER A 190 30.20 -3.26 32.16
N ASP A 191 30.60 -4.52 32.37
CA ASP A 191 30.55 -5.32 33.61
C ASP A 191 29.39 -5.09 34.62
N LYS A 192 28.20 -4.68 34.15
CA LYS A 192 27.04 -4.27 34.97
C LYS A 192 27.32 -3.03 35.84
N GLU A 193 27.95 -2.03 35.27
CA GLU A 193 28.27 -0.77 35.95
C GLU A 193 27.55 0.40 35.27
N ALA A 194 26.88 1.25 36.06
CA ALA A 194 26.46 2.57 35.60
C ALA A 194 27.57 3.57 35.94
N ILE A 195 27.82 4.54 35.07
CA ILE A 195 28.74 5.64 35.36
C ILE A 195 27.94 6.86 35.81
N ILE A 196 28.07 7.19 37.08
CA ILE A 196 27.51 8.39 37.69
C ILE A 196 28.68 9.33 37.93
N GLY A 197 28.74 10.45 37.20
CA GLY A 197 29.87 11.37 37.29
C GLY A 197 31.22 10.63 37.21
N GLY A 198 31.47 9.82 36.19
CA GLY A 198 32.75 9.11 36.06
C GLY A 198 33.05 7.99 37.08
N VAL A 199 32.15 7.70 38.02
CA VAL A 199 32.31 6.61 39.00
C VAL A 199 31.38 5.43 38.69
N PRO A 200 31.91 4.20 38.68
CA PRO A 200 31.11 2.99 38.56
C PRO A 200 30.18 2.79 39.76
N VAL A 201 28.90 2.55 39.49
CA VAL A 201 27.84 2.23 40.47
C VAL A 201 27.23 0.89 40.09
N PRO A 202 26.99 -0.01 41.06
CA PRO A 202 26.47 -1.34 40.78
C PRO A 202 25.08 -1.29 40.14
N VAL A 203 24.87 -2.18 39.17
CA VAL A 203 23.59 -2.42 38.53
C VAL A 203 23.10 -3.82 38.88
N GLU A 204 21.96 -3.90 39.56
CA GLU A 204 21.25 -5.14 39.83
C GLU A 204 20.30 -5.47 38.66
N VAL A 205 20.35 -6.71 38.16
CA VAL A 205 19.41 -7.21 37.15
C VAL A 205 18.24 -7.85 37.89
N LEU A 206 17.11 -7.15 37.98
CA LEU A 206 15.91 -7.64 38.66
C LEU A 206 15.12 -8.65 37.82
N TYR A 207 15.16 -8.50 36.50
CA TYR A 207 14.48 -9.41 35.57
C TYR A 207 15.17 -9.39 34.21
N MET A 208 15.25 -10.55 33.56
CA MET A 208 15.64 -10.70 32.16
C MET A 208 14.77 -11.77 31.53
N ILE A 209 14.22 -11.50 30.35
CA ILE A 209 13.40 -12.44 29.62
C ILE A 209 14.20 -13.71 29.28
N PRO A 210 13.61 -14.92 29.35
CA PRO A 210 14.29 -16.14 28.93
C PRO A 210 14.83 -16.03 27.49
N GLY A 211 16.05 -16.51 27.27
CA GLY A 211 16.74 -16.42 25.97
C GLY A 211 17.52 -15.13 25.74
N ALA A 212 17.28 -14.07 26.52
CA ALA A 212 18.12 -12.87 26.51
C ALA A 212 19.31 -12.99 27.48
N LYS A 213 20.43 -12.34 27.13
CA LYS A 213 21.63 -12.23 27.97
C LYS A 213 22.14 -10.79 27.95
N HIS A 214 22.57 -10.30 29.11
CA HIS A 214 23.32 -9.05 29.21
C HIS A 214 24.76 -9.25 28.69
N THR A 215 25.27 -8.35 27.86
CA THR A 215 26.63 -8.39 27.29
C THR A 215 27.28 -7.00 27.30
N LYS A 216 28.57 -6.94 26.90
CA LYS A 216 29.36 -5.71 26.73
C LYS A 216 28.82 -4.75 25.65
N GLY A 217 27.74 -5.11 24.93
CA GLY A 217 27.08 -4.26 23.93
C GLY A 217 25.58 -4.06 24.18
N GLY A 218 25.10 -4.31 25.41
CA GLY A 218 23.69 -4.27 25.78
C GLY A 218 23.07 -5.67 25.89
N ILE A 219 21.78 -5.78 25.59
CA ILE A 219 21.03 -7.04 25.70
C ILE A 219 21.14 -7.79 24.36
N VAL A 220 21.63 -9.02 24.39
CA VAL A 220 21.68 -9.90 23.21
C VAL A 220 20.63 -10.99 23.38
N PHE A 221 19.83 -11.21 22.36
CA PHE A 221 18.90 -12.33 22.29
C PHE A 221 19.65 -13.52 21.68
N GLY A 222 19.68 -14.67 22.36
CA GLY A 222 20.23 -15.91 21.79
C GLY A 222 19.25 -16.58 20.82
N ASP A 223 19.69 -17.66 20.17
CA ASP A 223 18.95 -18.39 19.13
C ASP A 223 17.47 -18.63 19.53
N GLU A 224 16.57 -17.98 18.79
CA GLU A 224 15.11 -18.10 18.83
C GLU A 224 14.41 -17.74 20.15
N VAL A 225 14.26 -16.44 20.44
CA VAL A 225 13.20 -16.00 21.38
C VAL A 225 11.86 -16.07 20.64
N SER A 226 11.12 -17.16 20.86
CA SER A 226 9.81 -17.38 20.25
C SER A 226 8.66 -17.05 21.20
N PHE A 227 7.79 -16.14 20.78
CA PHE A 227 6.55 -15.80 21.46
C PHE A 227 5.39 -16.56 20.82
N PHE A 228 4.58 -17.23 21.63
CA PHE A 228 3.39 -17.92 21.17
C PHE A 228 2.15 -17.32 21.80
N ALA A 229 1.16 -17.00 20.98
CA ALA A 229 -0.18 -16.68 21.43
C ALA A 229 -1.16 -17.65 20.77
N SER A 230 -1.94 -18.35 21.59
CA SER A 230 -3.12 -19.07 21.13
C SER A 230 -4.29 -18.08 21.14
N ILE A 231 -4.98 -17.94 20.00
CA ILE A 231 -6.18 -17.13 19.88
C ILE A 231 -7.33 -18.07 19.54
N GLU A 232 -8.35 -18.12 20.38
CA GLU A 232 -9.63 -18.72 20.00
C GLU A 232 -10.42 -17.72 19.15
N ASP A 233 -10.94 -18.20 18.02
CA ASP A 233 -11.99 -17.52 17.28
C ASP A 233 -13.31 -17.67 18.06
N ASP A 234 -13.95 -16.54 18.36
CA ASP A 234 -15.17 -16.50 19.17
C ASP A 234 -16.40 -17.01 18.38
N GLU A 235 -16.34 -17.02 17.04
CA GLU A 235 -17.42 -17.47 16.16
C GLU A 235 -17.28 -18.94 15.75
N THR A 236 -16.04 -19.42 15.54
CA THR A 236 -15.78 -20.78 15.04
C THR A 236 -15.22 -21.74 16.09
N GLY A 237 -14.69 -21.22 17.21
CA GLY A 237 -14.01 -22.02 18.24
C GLY A 237 -12.64 -22.57 17.81
N GLU A 238 -12.12 -22.18 16.64
CA GLU A 238 -10.81 -22.63 16.16
C GLU A 238 -9.67 -21.88 16.87
N ALA A 239 -8.67 -22.64 17.35
CA ALA A 239 -7.49 -22.10 18.02
C ALA A 239 -6.39 -21.80 16.98
N GLY A 240 -6.22 -20.51 16.66
CA GLY A 240 -5.10 -20.04 15.85
C GLY A 240 -3.82 -19.84 16.66
N LYS A 241 -2.65 -19.98 16.02
CA LYS A 241 -1.34 -19.70 16.63
C LYS A 241 -0.69 -18.49 15.97
N ILE A 242 -0.29 -17.52 16.78
CA ILE A 242 0.67 -16.48 16.38
C ILE A 242 2.03 -16.87 16.95
N SER A 243 3.03 -16.99 16.09
CA SER A 243 4.44 -17.10 16.48
C SER A 243 5.20 -15.85 16.07
N LEU A 244 5.99 -15.27 16.97
CA LEU A 244 7.03 -14.28 16.68
C LEU A 244 8.37 -14.86 17.12
N THR A 245 9.30 -15.07 16.20
CA THR A 245 10.65 -15.55 16.54
C THR A 245 11.67 -14.46 16.27
N LEU A 246 12.49 -14.14 17.27
CA LEU A 246 13.69 -13.31 17.12
C LEU A 246 14.89 -14.24 16.88
N SER A 247 15.43 -14.29 15.66
CA SER A 247 16.53 -15.19 15.27
C SER A 247 17.91 -14.65 15.66
N GLU A 248 18.20 -13.37 15.39
CA GLU A 248 19.44 -12.70 15.78
C GLU A 248 19.23 -11.20 16.07
N GLY A 249 19.82 -10.66 17.14
CA GLY A 249 19.72 -9.23 17.44
C GLY A 249 20.40 -8.79 18.73
N TYR A 250 20.87 -7.55 18.75
CA TYR A 250 21.25 -6.85 19.97
C TYR A 250 20.32 -5.64 20.17
N LEU A 251 20.05 -5.33 21.43
CA LEU A 251 19.43 -4.10 21.90
C LEU A 251 20.51 -3.37 22.69
N ASN A 252 21.19 -2.44 22.02
CA ASN A 252 22.05 -1.51 22.73
C ASN A 252 21.19 -0.34 23.20
N PHE A 253 21.18 -0.08 24.50
CA PHE A 253 20.49 1.05 25.09
C PHE A 253 21.37 1.62 26.18
N GLU A 254 21.97 2.79 25.92
CA GLU A 254 22.79 3.53 26.87
C GLU A 254 22.05 4.80 27.33
N PRO A 255 21.08 4.68 28.25
CA PRO A 255 20.34 5.83 28.71
C PRO A 255 21.24 6.73 29.54
N ALA A 256 21.24 8.01 29.20
CA ALA A 256 21.75 9.08 30.03
C ALA A 256 20.57 9.77 30.74
N LEU A 257 20.48 9.60 32.06
CA LEU A 257 19.53 10.31 32.90
C LEU A 257 20.16 11.64 33.33
N ILE A 258 19.70 12.73 32.75
CA ILE A 258 20.11 14.11 33.08
C ILE A 258 19.18 14.62 34.18
N ARG A 259 19.75 15.14 35.26
CA ARG A 259 18.97 15.62 36.41
C ARG A 259 19.47 16.96 36.90
N SER A 260 18.53 17.78 37.34
CA SER A 260 18.85 19.02 38.05
C SER A 260 17.78 19.28 39.10
N ILE A 261 18.14 19.30 40.37
CA ILE A 261 17.24 19.60 41.48
C ILE A 261 17.79 20.84 42.19
N LYS A 262 16.99 21.90 42.24
CA LYS A 262 17.30 23.09 43.03
C LYS A 262 16.26 23.27 44.12
N VAL A 263 16.71 23.36 45.36
CA VAL A 263 15.92 23.73 46.54
C VAL A 263 16.48 25.03 47.10
N GLY A 264 15.61 25.98 47.44
CA GLY A 264 16.03 27.20 48.12
C GLY A 264 14.90 27.75 48.97
N LEU A 265 15.23 28.21 50.19
CA LEU A 265 14.24 28.61 51.19
C LEU A 265 13.18 27.52 51.43
N PHE A 266 13.63 26.26 51.56
CA PHE A 266 12.77 25.08 51.80
C PHE A 266 11.67 24.88 50.75
N LYS A 267 11.90 25.35 49.52
CA LYS A 267 11.00 25.16 48.39
C LYS A 267 11.77 24.67 47.18
N ILE A 268 11.19 23.70 46.46
CA ILE A 268 11.67 23.30 45.15
C ILE A 268 11.62 24.51 44.21
N LYS A 269 12.77 24.88 43.66
CA LYS A 269 12.95 25.97 42.70
C LYS A 269 13.00 25.48 41.26
N LYS A 270 13.60 24.31 41.04
CA LYS A 270 13.73 23.68 39.74
C LYS A 270 13.86 22.16 39.89
N VAL A 271 13.21 21.42 39.00
CA VAL A 271 13.43 19.97 38.83
C VAL A 271 13.50 19.70 37.33
N LYS A 272 14.65 19.24 36.85
CA LYS A 272 14.83 18.75 35.49
C LYS A 272 15.14 17.27 35.55
N ILE A 273 14.43 16.47 34.77
CA ILE A 273 14.71 15.05 34.56
C ILE A 273 14.58 14.79 33.07
N ALA A 274 15.63 14.29 32.42
CA ALA A 274 15.58 13.87 31.03
C ALA A 274 16.32 12.55 30.84
N LEU A 275 15.80 11.69 29.98
CA LEU A 275 16.39 10.44 29.55
C LEU A 275 16.81 10.60 28.10
N ARG A 276 18.07 10.32 27.81
CA ARG A 276 18.58 10.24 26.46
C ARG A 276 19.01 8.82 26.17
N GLY A 277 18.44 8.16 25.18
CA GLY A 277 18.84 6.82 24.79
C GLY A 277 19.11 6.74 23.29
N THR A 278 20.12 5.94 22.93
CA THR A 278 20.26 5.44 21.55
C THR A 278 19.89 3.98 21.57
N ILE A 279 19.01 3.59 20.65
CA ILE A 279 18.53 2.25 20.43
C ILE A 279 19.06 1.79 19.08
N GLU A 280 19.86 0.73 19.09
CA GLU A 280 20.31 0.03 17.89
C GLU A 280 19.73 -1.39 17.88
N HIS A 281 19.10 -1.77 16.76
CA HIS A 281 18.48 -3.07 16.58
C HIS A 281 18.72 -3.66 15.20
N ASN A 282 18.96 -4.97 15.18
CA ASN A 282 18.74 -5.84 14.03
C ASN A 282 17.68 -6.85 14.47
N LEU A 283 16.52 -6.86 13.82
CA LEU A 283 15.41 -7.75 14.16
C LEU A 283 14.97 -8.48 12.91
N GLU A 284 15.13 -9.80 12.91
CA GLU A 284 14.47 -10.72 12.00
C GLU A 284 13.24 -11.28 12.71
N MET A 285 12.09 -11.18 12.05
CA MET A 285 10.78 -11.53 12.59
C MET A 285 10.09 -12.49 11.64
N LYS A 286 9.75 -13.68 12.14
CA LYS A 286 8.85 -14.62 11.47
C LYS A 286 7.48 -14.54 12.12
N LEU A 287 6.47 -14.22 11.32
CA LEU A 287 5.07 -14.11 11.74
C LEU A 287 4.24 -15.14 10.98
N SER A 288 3.45 -15.92 11.71
CA SER A 288 2.50 -16.88 11.13
C SER A 288 1.15 -16.71 11.80
N CYS A 289 0.05 -16.76 11.04
CA CYS A 289 -1.30 -16.74 11.57
C CYS A 289 -2.21 -17.70 10.79
N SER A 290 -3.11 -18.35 11.52
CA SER A 290 -4.08 -19.32 10.99
C SER A 290 -5.53 -18.90 11.16
N VAL A 291 -5.79 -17.64 11.56
CA VAL A 291 -7.13 -17.03 11.70
C VAL A 291 -7.09 -15.51 11.41
N SER A 292 -8.22 -14.92 10.99
CA SER A 292 -8.33 -13.48 10.69
C SER A 292 -8.77 -12.69 11.94
N LYS A 293 -7.82 -12.10 12.70
CA LYS A 293 -8.11 -11.35 13.94
C LYS A 293 -7.02 -10.34 14.29
N THR A 294 -7.36 -9.35 15.13
CA THR A 294 -6.38 -8.40 15.73
C THR A 294 -5.92 -8.89 17.10
N TYR A 295 -4.62 -8.83 17.34
CA TYR A 295 -3.93 -9.27 18.55
C TYR A 295 -3.02 -8.16 19.06
N SER A 296 -2.92 -7.98 20.39
CA SER A 296 -1.92 -7.11 21.00
C SER A 296 -1.42 -7.72 22.31
N LYS A 297 -0.10 -7.73 22.53
CA LYS A 297 0.54 -8.31 23.71
C LYS A 297 1.82 -7.60 24.10
N GLU A 298 1.96 -7.40 25.40
CA GLU A 298 3.14 -6.81 26.03
C GLU A 298 4.06 -7.88 26.63
N PHE A 299 5.37 -7.68 26.49
CA PHE A 299 6.44 -8.55 26.96
C PHE A 299 7.50 -7.72 27.68
N LYS A 300 7.75 -7.99 28.96
CA LYS A 300 8.88 -7.38 29.67
C LYS A 300 10.17 -8.02 29.17
N ILE A 301 11.14 -7.23 28.71
CA ILE A 301 12.44 -7.70 28.22
C ILE A 301 13.45 -7.75 29.36
N ALA A 302 13.59 -6.64 30.08
CA ALA A 302 14.53 -6.55 31.19
C ALA A 302 14.10 -5.52 32.21
N LYS A 303 14.53 -5.69 33.45
CA LYS A 303 14.40 -4.72 34.52
C LYS A 303 15.70 -4.65 35.32
N TYR A 304 16.18 -3.44 35.54
CA TYR A 304 17.41 -3.13 36.24
C TYR A 304 17.14 -2.19 37.41
N ARG A 305 18.02 -2.22 38.41
CA ARG A 305 18.08 -1.25 39.49
C ARG A 305 19.50 -0.74 39.65
N VAL A 306 19.68 0.57 39.63
CA VAL A 306 20.97 1.25 39.81
C VAL A 306 20.96 2.00 41.12
N GLY A 307 21.98 1.75 41.94
CA GLY A 307 22.14 2.38 43.24
C GLY A 307 22.49 1.38 44.35
N PRO A 308 22.60 1.85 45.61
CA PRO A 308 22.34 3.23 46.02
C PRO A 308 23.39 4.21 45.50
N TYR A 309 22.95 5.40 45.15
CA TYR A 309 23.80 6.56 44.93
C TYR A 309 23.15 7.78 45.62
N PHE A 310 23.85 8.89 45.80
CA PHE A 310 23.38 9.93 46.73
C PHE A 310 23.25 11.31 46.08
N CYS A 311 22.22 12.07 46.48
CA CYS A 311 22.10 13.51 46.23
C CYS A 311 22.46 14.17 47.56
N GLY A 312 23.70 14.62 47.70
CA GLY A 312 24.28 14.94 49.01
C GLY A 312 24.22 13.74 49.95
N VAL A 313 23.43 13.80 51.02
CA VAL A 313 23.24 12.70 51.98
C VAL A 313 22.02 11.81 51.69
N VAL A 314 21.17 12.18 50.72
CA VAL A 314 19.91 11.48 50.43
C VAL A 314 20.14 10.34 49.43
N PRO A 315 19.83 9.07 49.79
CA PRO A 315 19.98 7.95 48.88
C PRO A 315 18.93 7.97 47.76
N MET A 316 19.35 7.56 46.57
CA MET A 316 18.56 7.47 45.37
C MET A 316 18.81 6.14 44.66
N PHE A 317 17.78 5.69 43.95
CA PHE A 317 17.82 4.51 43.10
C PHE A 317 17.19 4.84 41.75
N ILE A 318 17.62 4.14 40.71
CA ILE A 318 16.97 4.18 39.41
C ILE A 318 16.51 2.79 39.09
N GLU A 319 15.20 2.59 38.93
CA GLU A 319 14.71 1.41 38.26
C GLU A 319 14.54 1.72 36.78
N TYR A 320 14.98 0.81 35.94
CA TYR A 320 14.83 0.94 34.50
C TYR A 320 14.26 -0.36 33.94
N SER A 321 13.17 -0.29 33.18
CA SER A 321 12.57 -1.43 32.49
C SER A 321 12.51 -1.22 30.99
N ILE A 322 12.60 -2.32 30.26
CA ILE A 322 12.36 -2.38 28.82
C ILE A 322 11.20 -3.33 28.59
N THR A 323 10.17 -2.87 27.91
CA THR A 323 9.01 -3.67 27.52
C THR A 323 8.88 -3.63 25.99
N ALA A 324 8.60 -4.76 25.36
CA ALA A 324 8.18 -4.81 23.96
C ALA A 324 6.67 -5.02 23.88
N VAL A 325 6.01 -4.33 22.95
CA VAL A 325 4.60 -4.54 22.63
C VAL A 325 4.51 -4.99 21.19
N PHE A 326 3.80 -6.09 20.97
CA PHE A 326 3.52 -6.59 19.63
C PHE A 326 2.02 -6.50 19.37
N SER A 327 1.64 -5.93 18.24
CA SER A 327 0.27 -5.81 17.77
C SER A 327 0.18 -6.31 16.34
N SER A 328 -0.87 -7.05 15.99
CA SER A 328 -1.02 -7.62 14.66
C SER A 328 -2.48 -7.85 14.30
N GLY A 329 -2.95 -7.32 13.19
CA GLY A 329 -4.24 -7.63 12.57
C GLY A 329 -4.02 -8.48 11.32
N PHE A 330 -4.75 -9.59 11.17
CA PHE A 330 -4.68 -10.45 9.98
C PHE A 330 -6.03 -10.51 9.28
N GLY A 331 -6.02 -10.53 7.94
CA GLY A 331 -7.20 -10.69 7.09
C GLY A 331 -7.49 -12.13 6.63
N VAL A 332 -6.46 -12.98 6.50
CA VAL A 332 -6.54 -14.40 6.07
C VAL A 332 -5.32 -15.20 6.58
N ASN A 333 -5.39 -16.54 6.51
CA ASN A 333 -4.31 -17.46 6.95
C ASN A 333 -3.03 -17.26 6.11
N GLY A 334 -1.87 -17.11 6.77
CA GLY A 334 -0.58 -16.92 6.08
C GLY A 334 0.61 -16.70 7.01
N SER A 335 1.81 -16.66 6.43
CA SER A 335 3.06 -16.37 7.15
C SER A 335 3.93 -15.38 6.37
N ILE A 336 4.58 -14.46 7.08
CA ILE A 336 5.54 -13.49 6.54
C ILE A 336 6.84 -13.54 7.37
N GLU A 337 7.98 -13.54 6.68
CA GLU A 337 9.30 -13.34 7.26
C GLU A 337 9.78 -11.93 6.87
N MET A 338 10.22 -11.14 7.84
CA MET A 338 10.68 -9.76 7.61
C MET A 338 11.88 -9.42 8.51
N GLY A 339 12.83 -8.64 8.00
CA GLY A 339 13.99 -8.17 8.74
C GLY A 339 14.18 -6.65 8.65
N TYR A 340 14.63 -6.00 9.73
CA TYR A 340 15.07 -4.61 9.64
C TYR A 340 16.22 -4.28 10.57
N LYS A 341 17.08 -3.36 10.10
CA LYS A 341 18.10 -2.68 10.92
C LYS A 341 17.66 -1.24 11.19
N SER A 342 17.77 -0.81 12.45
CA SER A 342 17.43 0.56 12.85
C SER A 342 18.43 1.13 13.86
N ASN A 343 18.67 2.44 13.77
CA ASN A 343 19.43 3.22 14.74
C ASN A 343 18.63 4.48 15.10
N ILE A 344 18.17 4.59 16.35
CA ILE A 344 17.30 5.65 16.83
C ILE A 344 17.95 6.30 18.05
N SER A 345 18.20 7.61 18.03
CA SER A 345 18.64 8.38 19.19
C SER A 345 17.57 9.37 19.61
N THR A 346 17.17 9.34 20.88
CA THR A 346 16.12 10.21 21.42
C THR A 346 16.52 10.77 22.79
N THR A 347 16.11 12.01 23.07
CA THR A 347 16.18 12.66 24.37
C THR A 347 14.79 13.14 24.74
N VAL A 348 14.28 12.71 25.90
CA VAL A 348 12.98 13.13 26.40
C VAL A 348 13.07 13.48 27.87
N GLY A 349 12.42 14.55 28.28
CA GLY A 349 12.44 14.96 29.67
C GLY A 349 11.40 16.02 29.99
N ALA A 350 11.47 16.49 31.22
CA ALA A 350 10.72 17.64 31.67
C ALA A 350 11.55 18.49 32.62
N GLU A 351 11.24 19.78 32.65
CA GLU A 351 11.83 20.78 33.53
C GLU A 351 10.72 21.61 34.18
N TYR A 352 10.62 21.54 35.50
CA TYR A 352 9.83 22.44 36.32
C TYR A 352 10.67 23.66 36.73
N ASN A 353 10.09 24.85 36.65
CA ASN A 353 10.71 26.09 37.15
C ASN A 353 9.67 26.94 37.89
N CYS A 354 10.02 27.40 39.09
CA CYS A 354 9.13 28.19 39.95
C CYS A 354 9.05 29.69 39.59
N LYS A 355 9.84 30.21 38.65
CA LYS A 355 9.81 31.64 38.27
C LYS A 355 8.74 31.93 37.20
N ASN A 356 7.96 32.99 37.44
CA ASN A 356 6.98 33.67 36.57
C ASN A 356 5.71 32.91 36.15
N ASP A 357 5.69 31.56 36.10
CA ASP A 357 4.49 30.74 35.92
C ASP A 357 4.85 29.26 36.23
N PRO A 358 4.44 28.67 37.37
CA PRO A 358 4.87 27.33 37.77
C PRO A 358 4.29 26.27 36.84
N LYS A 359 5.02 25.98 35.76
CA LYS A 359 4.67 25.02 34.72
C LYS A 359 5.82 24.07 34.47
N TRP A 360 5.46 22.86 34.06
CA TRP A 360 6.40 21.88 33.52
C TRP A 360 6.63 22.19 32.05
N ASN A 361 7.89 22.35 31.65
CA ASN A 361 8.32 22.43 30.26
C ASN A 361 8.84 21.07 29.82
N THR A 362 8.50 20.63 28.62
CA THR A 362 8.99 19.37 28.05
C THR A 362 10.35 19.57 27.38
N ILE A 363 11.19 18.54 27.42
CA ILE A 363 12.47 18.47 26.70
C ILE A 363 12.32 17.35 25.67
N TRP A 364 12.60 17.64 24.40
CA TRP A 364 12.46 16.69 23.30
C TRP A 364 13.47 16.96 22.18
N GLU A 365 14.31 15.97 21.85
CA GLU A 365 15.22 15.97 20.71
C GLU A 365 15.35 14.55 20.15
N THR A 366 15.17 14.33 18.84
CA THR A 366 15.25 13.00 18.21
C THR A 366 16.00 13.03 16.88
N ASN A 367 16.78 11.98 16.62
CA ASN A 367 17.50 11.72 15.38
C ASN A 367 17.45 10.21 15.06
N ALA A 368 17.13 9.80 13.83
CA ALA A 368 16.94 8.38 13.49
C ALA A 368 17.42 8.03 12.08
N GLY A 369 17.94 6.82 11.90
CA GLY A 369 18.34 6.22 10.61
C GLY A 369 17.88 4.76 10.51
N PHE A 370 17.44 4.34 9.31
CA PHE A 370 16.82 3.03 9.06
C PHE A 370 17.40 2.36 7.80
N ASP A 371 17.56 1.02 7.84
CA ASP A 371 18.01 0.17 6.72
C ASP A 371 17.20 -1.16 6.71
N PRO A 372 16.00 -1.17 6.11
CA PRO A 372 15.13 -2.36 6.09
C PRO A 372 15.53 -3.37 4.99
N HIS A 373 15.38 -4.68 5.25
CA HIS A 373 15.57 -5.73 4.24
C HIS A 373 14.46 -6.79 4.31
N ILE A 374 13.72 -6.95 3.21
CA ILE A 374 12.55 -7.85 3.16
C ILE A 374 12.93 -9.14 2.43
N GLU A 375 12.90 -10.27 3.13
CA GLU A 375 13.04 -11.60 2.52
C GLU A 375 11.65 -12.22 2.25
N LYS A 376 10.99 -11.70 1.20
CA LYS A 376 9.80 -12.24 0.52
C LYS A 376 8.50 -12.46 1.35
N PRO A 377 7.40 -11.72 1.07
CA PRO A 377 6.07 -12.11 1.54
C PRO A 377 5.54 -13.33 0.76
N ALA A 378 4.87 -14.26 1.46
CA ALA A 378 4.03 -15.26 0.81
C ALA A 378 2.74 -14.58 0.29
N PHE A 379 2.36 -14.86 -0.96
CA PHE A 379 1.29 -14.15 -1.67
C PHE A 379 -0.09 -14.29 -0.99
N GLY A 380 -0.91 -13.22 -1.04
CA GLY A 380 -2.34 -13.24 -0.72
C GLY A 380 -2.73 -12.85 0.70
N PHE A 381 -2.00 -11.96 1.35
CA PHE A 381 -2.09 -11.74 2.80
C PHE A 381 -2.24 -10.27 3.17
N ASN A 382 -3.30 -9.89 3.89
CA ASN A 382 -3.44 -8.55 4.48
C ASN A 382 -3.03 -8.64 5.97
N ALA A 383 -1.97 -7.94 6.40
CA ALA A 383 -1.68 -7.85 7.83
C ALA A 383 -1.04 -6.55 8.32
N GLU A 384 -1.71 -5.89 9.24
CA GLU A 384 -1.17 -4.73 9.94
C GLU A 384 -0.40 -5.20 11.18
N THR A 385 0.93 -5.17 11.17
CA THR A 385 1.75 -5.65 12.29
C THR A 385 2.64 -4.55 12.87
N GLY A 386 2.38 -4.14 14.12
CA GLY A 386 3.14 -3.14 14.85
C GLY A 386 3.98 -3.77 15.97
N PHE A 387 5.23 -3.34 16.10
CA PHE A 387 6.11 -3.73 17.22
C PHE A 387 6.73 -2.49 17.84
N SER A 388 6.59 -2.32 19.15
CA SER A 388 7.05 -1.16 19.92
C SER A 388 8.01 -1.58 21.02
N ILE A 389 9.08 -0.83 21.26
CA ILE A 389 9.98 -1.00 22.41
C ILE A 389 9.85 0.22 23.31
N ILE A 390 9.45 -0.03 24.54
CA ILE A 390 9.07 0.94 25.56
C ILE A 390 10.11 0.89 26.69
N PRO A 391 11.08 1.83 26.71
CA PRO A 391 11.98 2.08 27.82
C PRO A 391 11.29 2.93 28.89
N GLU A 392 11.23 2.42 30.12
CA GLU A 392 10.69 3.13 31.28
C GLU A 392 11.80 3.35 32.30
N ALA A 393 12.10 4.59 32.68
CA ALA A 393 13.01 4.85 33.80
C ALA A 393 12.30 5.55 34.95
N TYR A 394 12.68 5.16 36.15
CA TYR A 394 12.02 5.51 37.38
C TYR A 394 13.06 5.92 38.41
N VAL A 395 12.98 7.15 38.94
CA VAL A 395 13.88 7.62 40.00
C VAL A 395 13.16 7.49 41.34
N GLU A 396 13.74 6.68 42.23
CA GLU A 396 13.30 6.52 43.60
C GLU A 396 14.18 7.36 44.51
N ILE A 397 13.57 8.18 45.37
CA ILE A 397 14.29 9.03 46.34
C ILE A 397 13.95 8.49 47.73
N ALA A 398 14.94 7.89 48.39
CA ALA A 398 14.86 7.34 49.74
C ALA A 398 13.57 6.50 50.00
N GLY A 399 13.33 5.49 49.17
CA GLY A 399 12.24 4.52 49.32
C GLY A 399 10.83 5.09 49.09
N THR A 400 10.71 6.36 48.70
CA THR A 400 9.45 6.97 48.28
C THR A 400 9.40 7.16 46.79
N GLN A 401 8.20 6.96 46.24
CA GLN A 401 8.04 7.17 44.81
C GLN A 401 8.14 8.67 44.47
N GLY A 402 9.13 9.05 43.65
CA GLY A 402 9.40 10.41 43.20
C GLY A 402 8.73 10.78 41.85
N PRO A 403 9.12 11.93 41.25
CA PRO A 403 8.67 12.30 39.90
C PRO A 403 9.05 11.20 38.91
N TYR A 404 8.12 10.82 38.04
CA TYR A 404 8.34 9.83 36.99
C TYR A 404 8.03 10.43 35.63
N ILE A 405 8.77 9.99 34.62
CA ILE A 405 8.43 10.24 33.23
C ILE A 405 8.15 8.87 32.62
N ASN A 406 6.89 8.61 32.25
CA ASN A 406 6.59 7.47 31.41
C ASN A 406 6.81 7.91 29.99
N LEU A 407 7.78 7.27 29.34
CA LEU A 407 8.06 7.47 27.95
C LEU A 407 7.64 6.19 27.26
N GLU A 408 6.70 6.32 26.36
CA GLU A 408 6.22 5.28 25.47
C GLU A 408 6.64 5.67 24.05
N PRO A 409 7.96 5.76 23.74
CA PRO A 409 8.38 5.70 22.36
C PRO A 409 7.87 4.39 21.78
N TYR A 410 7.21 4.50 20.64
CA TYR A 410 6.84 3.36 19.86
C TYR A 410 7.50 3.45 18.49
N LEU A 411 7.86 2.28 18.01
CA LEU A 411 7.96 2.01 16.59
C LEU A 411 6.64 1.33 16.21
N LYS A 412 6.10 1.65 15.04
CA LYS A 412 4.92 1.03 14.44
C LYS A 412 5.30 0.69 13.01
N GLY A 413 5.66 -0.55 12.77
CA GLY A 413 5.62 -1.10 11.42
C GLY A 413 4.17 -1.30 11.00
N GLY A 414 3.91 -1.30 9.71
CA GLY A 414 2.63 -1.70 9.13
C GLY A 414 2.87 -2.18 7.71
N PHE A 415 2.27 -3.31 7.37
CA PHE A 415 2.35 -3.90 6.04
C PHE A 415 0.95 -3.99 5.45
N GLU A 416 0.51 -2.93 4.79
CA GLU A 416 -0.79 -2.97 4.13
C GLU A 416 -0.64 -3.64 2.77
N VAL A 417 -1.30 -4.79 2.59
CA VAL A 417 -1.44 -5.41 1.27
C VAL A 417 -2.86 -5.22 0.80
N SER A 418 -3.01 -4.78 -0.44
CA SER A 418 -4.29 -4.72 -1.13
C SER A 418 -4.08 -5.23 -2.55
N GLY A 419 -4.41 -6.51 -2.76
CA GLY A 419 -4.12 -7.22 -4.02
C GLY A 419 -2.62 -7.44 -4.23
N LEU A 420 -2.04 -6.83 -5.26
CA LEU A 420 -0.60 -6.88 -5.59
C LEU A 420 0.18 -5.66 -5.10
N ASN A 421 -0.52 -4.67 -4.53
CA ASN A 421 0.10 -3.50 -3.93
C ASN A 421 0.44 -3.81 -2.48
N TRP A 422 1.65 -3.48 -2.08
CA TRP A 422 2.02 -3.47 -0.68
C TRP A 422 2.64 -2.14 -0.30
N GLU A 423 2.22 -1.62 0.83
CA GLU A 423 2.80 -0.48 1.50
C GLU A 423 3.46 -0.99 2.76
N PHE A 424 4.77 -0.77 2.87
CA PHE A 424 5.48 -0.93 4.13
C PHE A 424 5.78 0.45 4.68
N ALA A 425 5.15 0.78 5.80
CA ALA A 425 5.42 1.99 6.54
C ALA A 425 6.00 1.62 7.90
N VAL A 426 7.13 2.24 8.24
CA VAL A 426 7.61 2.31 9.61
C VAL A 426 7.35 3.71 10.09
N LYS A 427 6.45 3.82 11.06
CA LYS A 427 6.21 5.02 11.82
C LYS A 427 6.93 4.90 13.16
N SER A 428 7.37 6.01 13.72
CA SER A 428 7.70 6.09 15.13
C SER A 428 6.92 7.24 15.72
N GLY A 429 6.53 7.09 16.96
CA GLY A 429 6.03 8.21 17.74
C GLY A 429 6.44 8.04 19.18
N ILE A 430 6.12 9.05 19.97
CA ILE A 430 6.24 8.97 21.42
C ILE A 430 4.92 9.36 22.02
N ASP A 431 4.37 8.47 22.83
CA ASP A 431 3.43 8.83 23.87
C ASP A 431 4.23 9.12 25.15
N ALA A 432 3.94 10.21 25.83
CA ALA A 432 4.64 10.54 27.06
C ALA A 432 3.65 10.98 28.13
N ASN A 433 3.74 10.32 29.28
CA ASN A 433 2.97 10.63 30.47
C ASN A 433 3.94 11.09 31.55
N LEU A 434 3.99 12.40 31.77
CA LEU A 434 4.77 12.97 32.87
C LEU A 434 3.91 12.96 34.12
N GLY A 435 4.43 12.47 35.24
CA GLY A 435 3.68 12.56 36.48
C GLY A 435 4.48 12.45 37.76
N TYR A 436 3.77 12.55 38.88
CA TYR A 436 4.31 12.37 40.23
C TYR A 436 3.53 11.24 40.88
N LYS A 437 4.20 10.12 41.17
CA LYS A 437 3.61 8.95 41.83
C LYS A 437 3.93 9.04 43.30
N VAL A 438 2.92 9.25 44.14
CA VAL A 438 3.08 9.06 45.57
C VAL A 438 2.68 7.63 45.90
N LYS A 439 3.67 6.80 46.24
CA LYS A 439 3.42 5.57 47.00
C LYS A 439 3.68 5.84 48.46
N ILE A 440 2.71 5.47 49.27
CA ILE A 440 2.92 5.23 50.69
C ILE A 440 2.54 3.76 50.88
N PHE A 441 3.44 2.98 51.50
CA PHE A 441 3.18 1.58 51.87
C PHE A 441 2.95 0.63 50.67
N GLY A 442 3.66 0.81 49.56
CA GLY A 442 3.50 -0.02 48.35
C GLY A 442 2.17 0.20 47.59
N LYS A 443 1.24 0.96 48.17
CA LYS A 443 -0.06 1.32 47.58
C LYS A 443 0.06 2.67 46.88
N LYS A 444 -0.45 2.74 45.65
CA LYS A 444 -0.49 3.97 44.84
C LYS A 444 -1.57 4.89 45.41
N ILE A 445 -1.19 6.07 45.94
CA ILE A 445 -2.12 6.94 46.68
C ILE A 445 -2.53 8.17 45.86
N ALA A 446 -1.63 8.69 45.02
CA ALA A 446 -1.95 9.73 44.05
C ALA A 446 -1.09 9.58 42.79
N ASN A 447 -1.67 9.94 41.65
CA ASN A 447 -1.00 9.98 40.36
C ASN A 447 -1.39 11.27 39.63
N PHE A 448 -0.60 12.32 39.83
CA PHE A 448 -0.76 13.55 39.07
C PHE A 448 0.01 13.36 37.77
N ASN A 449 -0.67 13.30 36.63
CA ASN A 449 0.00 13.17 35.35
C ASN A 449 -0.60 14.05 34.25
N THR A 450 0.19 14.31 33.22
CA THR A 450 -0.24 14.98 32.00
C THR A 450 0.29 14.21 30.80
N ASN A 451 -0.58 14.03 29.79
CA ASN A 451 -0.18 13.48 28.50
C ASN A 451 0.45 14.61 27.69
N LEU A 452 1.65 14.37 27.18
CA LEU A 452 2.32 15.29 26.28
C LEU A 452 1.76 15.10 24.85
N PRO A 453 1.79 16.14 24.00
CA PRO A 453 1.27 16.05 22.64
C PRO A 453 1.92 14.89 21.88
N ILE A 454 1.06 14.05 21.31
CA ILE A 454 1.43 12.89 20.49
C ILE A 454 2.15 13.41 19.26
N ALA A 455 3.33 12.88 19.00
CA ALA A 455 4.02 13.12 17.75
C ALA A 455 4.29 11.75 17.10
N GLU A 456 3.64 11.51 15.98
CA GLU A 456 3.82 10.34 15.11
C GLU A 456 4.48 10.83 13.81
N TRP A 457 5.55 10.15 13.42
CA TRP A 457 6.30 10.44 12.20
C TRP A 457 6.42 9.17 11.38
N THR A 458 6.17 9.27 10.08
CA THR A 458 6.56 8.23 9.14
C THR A 458 8.06 8.32 8.91
N LEU A 459 8.81 7.37 9.45
CA LEU A 459 10.27 7.31 9.37
C LEU A 459 10.72 6.71 8.05
N TYR A 460 9.97 5.73 7.57
CA TYR A 460 10.23 5.03 6.32
C TYR A 460 8.88 4.65 5.71
N LYS A 461 8.76 4.90 4.42
CA LYS A 461 7.62 4.45 3.62
C LYS A 461 8.20 3.97 2.31
N VAL A 462 8.02 2.70 2.01
CA VAL A 462 8.28 2.17 0.68
C VAL A 462 7.00 1.58 0.15
N ASP A 463 6.64 2.07 -1.02
CA ASP A 463 5.51 1.57 -1.77
C ASP A 463 6.09 0.59 -2.77
N GLY A 464 5.90 -0.69 -2.52
CA GLY A 464 6.27 -1.72 -3.46
C GLY A 464 5.19 -1.87 -4.51
N LYS A 465 5.26 -1.07 -5.56
CA LYS A 465 4.71 -1.50 -6.85
C LYS A 465 5.67 -2.56 -7.37
N ASN A 466 5.25 -3.82 -7.42
CA ASN A 466 5.98 -4.74 -8.28
C ASN A 466 6.05 -4.07 -9.65
N LYS A 467 7.27 -3.87 -10.17
CA LYS A 467 7.47 -3.51 -11.58
C LYS A 467 6.94 -4.67 -12.37
N LEU A 468 5.64 -4.63 -12.65
CA LEU A 468 5.03 -5.46 -13.66
C LEU A 468 5.86 -5.23 -14.92
N VAL A 469 6.28 -6.32 -15.55
CA VAL A 469 6.99 -6.25 -16.83
C VAL A 469 5.92 -6.28 -17.91
N PRO A 470 5.95 -5.38 -18.91
CA PRO A 470 5.08 -5.48 -20.07
C PRO A 470 5.13 -6.89 -20.65
N PRO A 471 4.04 -7.40 -21.24
CA PRO A 471 4.00 -8.76 -21.76
C PRO A 471 5.16 -9.03 -22.73
N SER A 472 5.56 -10.31 -22.83
CA SER A 472 6.57 -10.78 -23.80
C SER A 472 6.25 -10.31 -25.23
N PRO A 473 7.24 -10.31 -26.16
CA PRO A 473 7.05 -9.84 -27.52
C PRO A 473 5.80 -10.44 -28.18
N VAL A 474 5.05 -9.57 -28.85
CA VAL A 474 3.89 -9.97 -29.64
C VAL A 474 4.29 -9.99 -31.09
N ASN A 475 3.90 -11.02 -31.83
CA ASN A 475 4.13 -11.09 -33.27
C ASN A 475 2.81 -10.91 -34.02
N ASN A 476 2.84 -10.19 -35.15
CA ASN A 476 1.68 -10.14 -36.03
C ASN A 476 1.46 -11.49 -36.69
N LYS A 477 0.19 -11.83 -36.90
CA LYS A 477 -0.20 -12.90 -37.82
C LYS A 477 -0.59 -12.26 -39.15
N THR A 478 -0.13 -12.83 -40.26
CA THR A 478 -0.46 -12.34 -41.60
C THR A 478 -1.97 -12.25 -41.79
N PRO A 479 -2.53 -11.09 -42.19
CA PRO A 479 -3.95 -10.96 -42.50
C PRO A 479 -4.39 -11.99 -43.54
N ARG A 480 -5.55 -12.60 -43.33
CA ARG A 480 -6.10 -13.68 -44.19
C ARG A 480 -7.60 -13.52 -44.35
N ASN A 481 -8.20 -14.29 -45.26
CA ASN A 481 -9.63 -14.17 -45.61
C ASN A 481 -10.02 -12.72 -45.95
N ILE A 482 -9.16 -12.01 -46.69
CA ILE A 482 -9.39 -10.62 -47.06
C ILE A 482 -10.47 -10.58 -48.14
N SER A 483 -11.46 -9.72 -47.98
CA SER A 483 -12.44 -9.36 -49.01
C SER A 483 -12.44 -7.85 -49.24
N HIS A 484 -13.44 -7.34 -49.97
CA HIS A 484 -13.66 -5.90 -50.09
C HIS A 484 -14.08 -5.22 -48.78
N ASN A 485 -14.56 -5.93 -47.76
CA ASN A 485 -15.04 -5.31 -46.53
C ASN A 485 -14.72 -6.06 -45.23
N LEU A 486 -13.99 -7.18 -45.28
CA LEU A 486 -13.56 -7.87 -44.07
C LEU A 486 -12.15 -8.43 -44.21
N ALA A 487 -11.52 -8.71 -43.06
CA ALA A 487 -10.27 -9.46 -42.98
C ALA A 487 -10.15 -10.15 -41.62
N THR A 488 -9.55 -11.33 -41.58
CA THR A 488 -9.14 -11.98 -40.32
C THR A 488 -7.78 -11.46 -39.90
N LEU A 489 -7.73 -10.77 -38.76
CA LEU A 489 -6.53 -10.16 -38.18
C LEU A 489 -6.15 -10.89 -36.88
N GLY A 490 -4.89 -10.83 -36.47
CA GLY A 490 -4.47 -11.48 -35.23
C GLY A 490 -2.97 -11.42 -34.97
N GLY A 491 -2.53 -12.25 -34.03
CA GLY A 491 -1.15 -12.31 -33.59
C GLY A 491 -0.81 -13.55 -32.77
N TYR A 492 0.38 -13.53 -32.20
CA TYR A 492 0.87 -14.52 -31.26
C TYR A 492 1.55 -13.81 -30.08
N CYS A 493 1.17 -14.18 -28.86
CA CYS A 493 1.80 -13.74 -27.62
C CYS A 493 2.66 -14.88 -27.06
N GLU A 494 3.95 -14.63 -26.86
CA GLU A 494 4.88 -15.62 -26.27
C GLU A 494 4.54 -15.94 -24.81
N THR A 495 4.87 -17.17 -24.37
CA THR A 495 4.64 -17.65 -22.99
C THR A 495 5.35 -16.77 -21.96
N MET A 496 4.62 -16.41 -20.91
CA MET A 496 5.05 -15.40 -19.95
C MET A 496 5.79 -15.97 -18.75
N VAL A 497 6.65 -15.13 -18.16
CA VAL A 497 7.29 -15.35 -16.86
C VAL A 497 6.62 -14.40 -15.86
N GLY A 498 5.58 -14.85 -15.14
CA GLY A 498 4.84 -14.01 -14.17
C GLY A 498 3.35 -14.38 -14.04
N SER A 499 2.66 -13.81 -13.04
CA SER A 499 1.35 -14.27 -12.56
C SER A 499 0.10 -13.63 -13.20
N ASN A 500 0.23 -12.71 -14.18
CA ASN A 500 -0.93 -12.01 -14.74
C ASN A 500 -1.18 -12.39 -16.20
N THR A 501 -2.43 -12.73 -16.53
CA THR A 501 -2.91 -12.99 -17.91
C THR A 501 -3.19 -11.67 -18.63
N PRO A 502 -2.46 -11.29 -19.69
CA PRO A 502 -2.62 -10.03 -20.41
C PRO A 502 -3.82 -10.12 -21.35
N GLU A 503 -4.49 -8.98 -21.54
CA GLU A 503 -5.36 -8.77 -22.71
C GLU A 503 -4.49 -8.74 -23.97
N ARG A 504 -4.98 -9.32 -25.07
CA ARG A 504 -4.28 -9.29 -26.36
C ARG A 504 -5.24 -8.99 -27.49
N GLY A 505 -4.71 -8.44 -28.57
CA GLY A 505 -5.52 -8.08 -29.73
C GLY A 505 -4.71 -7.37 -30.80
N VAL A 506 -5.39 -6.58 -31.64
CA VAL A 506 -4.73 -5.77 -32.68
C VAL A 506 -5.27 -4.34 -32.69
N TYR A 507 -4.43 -3.41 -33.16
CA TYR A 507 -4.85 -2.12 -33.67
C TYR A 507 -4.83 -2.16 -35.19
N TYR A 508 -5.84 -1.60 -35.86
CA TYR A 508 -5.83 -1.47 -37.33
C TYR A 508 -6.34 -0.09 -37.79
N GLY A 509 -5.87 0.39 -38.95
CA GLY A 509 -6.28 1.69 -39.50
C GLY A 509 -5.74 1.92 -40.91
N THR A 510 -6.14 3.03 -41.55
CA THR A 510 -5.72 3.37 -42.93
C THR A 510 -4.38 4.13 -42.99
N THR A 511 -3.75 4.34 -41.84
CA THR A 511 -2.44 4.99 -41.70
C THR A 511 -1.47 4.10 -40.91
N THR A 512 -0.18 4.26 -41.15
CA THR A 512 0.89 3.59 -40.38
C THR A 512 0.85 3.95 -38.90
N ASN A 513 1.37 3.05 -38.05
CA ASN A 513 1.33 3.08 -36.60
C ASN A 513 -0.09 3.26 -36.04
N PRO A 514 -1.04 2.34 -36.32
CA PRO A 514 -2.44 2.48 -35.92
C PRO A 514 -2.62 2.54 -34.39
N HIS A 515 -1.67 2.00 -33.62
CA HIS A 515 -1.67 2.03 -32.16
C HIS A 515 -1.44 3.42 -31.53
N GLU A 516 -0.94 4.41 -32.29
CA GLU A 516 -0.71 5.79 -31.81
C GLU A 516 -1.98 6.66 -31.89
N GLY A 517 -3.13 6.09 -31.53
CA GLY A 517 -4.43 6.80 -31.59
C GLY A 517 -4.95 7.07 -33.01
N LYS A 518 -4.39 6.40 -34.03
CA LYS A 518 -4.75 6.57 -35.45
C LYS A 518 -5.64 5.45 -35.99
N GLY A 519 -5.77 4.37 -35.24
CA GLY A 519 -6.53 3.17 -35.60
C GLY A 519 -7.54 2.76 -34.55
N ILE A 520 -8.20 1.64 -34.81
CA ILE A 520 -9.23 1.02 -33.97
C ILE A 520 -8.59 -0.14 -33.19
N LYS A 521 -8.76 -0.15 -31.87
CA LYS A 521 -8.35 -1.26 -30.97
C LYS A 521 -9.39 -2.39 -31.05
N VAL A 522 -8.95 -3.63 -31.27
CA VAL A 522 -9.79 -4.83 -31.30
C VAL A 522 -9.25 -5.86 -30.30
N PRO A 523 -9.86 -5.98 -29.11
CA PRO A 523 -9.52 -7.01 -28.13
C PRO A 523 -9.91 -8.41 -28.62
N MET A 524 -9.03 -9.40 -28.43
CA MET A 524 -9.20 -10.78 -28.92
C MET A 524 -8.97 -11.84 -27.81
N GLY A 525 -9.25 -11.47 -26.56
CA GLY A 525 -9.17 -12.34 -25.38
C GLY A 525 -7.94 -12.11 -24.51
N GLU A 526 -7.68 -13.04 -23.60
CA GLU A 526 -6.56 -12.98 -22.64
C GLU A 526 -5.64 -14.21 -22.74
N GLY A 527 -4.41 -14.11 -22.24
CA GLY A 527 -3.46 -15.23 -22.11
C GLY A 527 -2.36 -15.30 -23.18
N ASP A 528 -1.61 -16.41 -23.21
CA ASP A 528 -0.54 -16.66 -24.19
C ASP A 528 -1.00 -17.54 -25.36
N GLY A 529 -0.21 -17.57 -26.43
CA GLY A 529 -0.51 -18.31 -27.65
C GLY A 529 -1.12 -17.47 -28.79
N TYR A 530 -1.71 -18.16 -29.76
CA TYR A 530 -2.30 -17.56 -30.96
C TYR A 530 -3.68 -16.95 -30.67
N PHE A 531 -3.94 -15.82 -31.30
CA PHE A 531 -5.26 -15.17 -31.30
C PHE A 531 -5.55 -14.61 -32.69
N ASP A 532 -6.80 -14.71 -33.14
CA ASP A 532 -7.30 -14.03 -34.33
C ASP A 532 -8.81 -13.80 -34.27
N MET A 533 -9.27 -12.76 -34.96
CA MET A 533 -10.68 -12.40 -35.10
C MET A 533 -10.93 -11.76 -36.47
N THR A 534 -12.12 -11.98 -37.03
CA THR A 534 -12.56 -11.32 -38.27
C THR A 534 -13.10 -9.94 -37.96
N VAL A 535 -12.55 -8.94 -38.64
CA VAL A 535 -12.99 -7.54 -38.60
C VAL A 535 -13.83 -7.28 -39.85
N TYR A 536 -14.98 -6.65 -39.67
CA TYR A 536 -15.97 -6.33 -40.71
C TYR A 536 -15.98 -4.81 -41.00
N ASP A 537 -16.84 -4.38 -41.93
CA ASP A 537 -17.08 -2.98 -42.30
C ASP A 537 -15.84 -2.19 -42.76
N LEU A 538 -14.87 -2.90 -43.33
CA LEU A 538 -13.74 -2.27 -43.98
C LEU A 538 -14.17 -1.59 -45.29
N SER A 539 -13.54 -0.47 -45.62
CA SER A 539 -13.77 0.19 -46.89
C SER A 539 -13.13 -0.61 -48.02
N GLN A 540 -13.82 -0.78 -49.15
CA GLN A 540 -13.30 -1.46 -50.33
C GLN A 540 -12.10 -0.74 -50.96
N ASN A 541 -11.25 -1.48 -51.67
CA ASN A 541 -10.04 -0.97 -52.34
C ASN A 541 -9.10 -0.15 -51.44
N THR A 542 -9.11 -0.39 -50.13
CA THR A 542 -8.46 0.44 -49.13
C THR A 542 -7.30 -0.31 -48.49
N THR A 543 -6.16 0.34 -48.38
CA THR A 543 -4.99 -0.20 -47.70
C THR A 543 -5.11 0.02 -46.19
N TYR A 544 -4.94 -1.05 -45.42
CA TYR A 544 -4.99 -1.05 -43.97
C TYR A 544 -3.65 -1.53 -43.39
N TYR A 545 -3.27 -0.90 -42.28
CA TYR A 545 -2.13 -1.26 -41.44
C TYR A 545 -2.65 -1.91 -40.16
N VAL A 546 -2.01 -2.98 -39.71
CA VAL A 546 -2.39 -3.73 -38.51
C VAL A 546 -1.18 -3.99 -37.62
N ARG A 547 -1.36 -3.86 -36.31
CA ARG A 547 -0.33 -4.08 -35.30
C ARG A 547 -0.91 -4.80 -34.09
N ALA A 548 -0.40 -6.00 -33.81
CA ALA A 548 -0.78 -6.79 -32.65
C ALA A 548 -0.24 -6.18 -31.35
N TYR A 549 -0.98 -6.35 -30.26
CA TYR A 549 -0.62 -5.90 -28.92
C TYR A 549 -0.92 -6.96 -27.85
N ALA A 550 -0.23 -6.83 -26.72
CA ALA A 550 -0.58 -7.46 -25.45
C ALA A 550 -0.41 -6.43 -24.33
N GLU A 551 -1.39 -6.34 -23.45
CA GLU A 551 -1.51 -5.34 -22.41
C GLU A 551 -1.82 -6.00 -21.07
N ASN A 552 -1.08 -5.60 -20.04
CA ASN A 552 -1.39 -5.88 -18.64
C ASN A 552 -1.17 -4.59 -17.84
N ASP A 553 -1.34 -4.67 -16.53
CA ASP A 553 -1.16 -3.53 -15.62
C ASP A 553 0.27 -2.93 -15.65
N ALA A 554 1.27 -3.59 -16.26
CA ALA A 554 2.61 -3.04 -16.49
C ALA A 554 2.68 -2.01 -17.62
N GLY A 555 1.79 -2.15 -18.59
CA GLY A 555 1.89 -1.51 -19.89
C GLY A 555 1.64 -2.48 -21.05
N ILE A 556 1.88 -1.96 -22.24
CA ILE A 556 1.52 -2.58 -23.51
C ILE A 556 2.76 -2.86 -24.34
N THR A 557 2.84 -4.07 -24.89
CA THR A 557 3.86 -4.47 -25.87
C THR A 557 3.18 -4.58 -27.23
N PHE A 558 3.84 -4.08 -28.28
CA PHE A 558 3.38 -4.17 -29.66
C PHE A 558 4.29 -5.04 -30.50
N ALA A 559 3.76 -5.57 -31.59
CA ALA A 559 4.59 -6.17 -32.63
C ALA A 559 5.65 -5.18 -33.16
N GLN A 560 6.77 -5.70 -33.67
CA GLN A 560 7.92 -4.86 -34.05
C GLN A 560 7.60 -3.85 -35.16
N SER A 561 6.76 -4.24 -36.13
CA SER A 561 6.33 -3.40 -37.23
C SER A 561 4.85 -3.61 -37.52
N ASP A 562 4.25 -2.73 -38.32
CA ASP A 562 2.92 -2.99 -38.86
C ASP A 562 3.00 -4.09 -39.95
N LEU A 563 1.92 -4.86 -40.10
CA LEU A 563 1.63 -5.54 -41.37
C LEU A 563 0.64 -4.70 -42.17
N THR A 564 0.62 -4.92 -43.48
CA THR A 564 -0.27 -4.20 -44.40
C THR A 564 -1.07 -5.19 -45.22
N PHE A 565 -2.33 -4.88 -45.45
CA PHE A 565 -3.18 -5.57 -46.41
C PHE A 565 -4.02 -4.55 -47.16
N LYS A 566 -4.60 -4.96 -48.30
CA LYS A 566 -5.50 -4.12 -49.07
C LYS A 566 -6.80 -4.88 -49.28
N THR A 567 -7.92 -4.25 -48.95
CA THR A 567 -9.23 -4.82 -49.26
C THR A 567 -9.47 -4.82 -50.76
N ASP A 568 -10.19 -5.83 -51.23
CA ASP A 568 -10.50 -5.97 -52.65
C ASP A 568 -11.57 -4.97 -53.10
N ILE A 569 -11.85 -4.97 -54.40
CA ILE A 569 -13.08 -4.39 -54.96
C ILE A 569 -14.02 -5.57 -55.18
N PRO A 570 -15.31 -5.50 -54.79
CA PRO A 570 -16.28 -6.50 -55.22
C PRO A 570 -16.32 -6.45 -56.74
N HIS A 571 -15.79 -7.46 -57.40
CA HIS A 571 -15.72 -7.56 -58.85
C HIS A 571 -16.58 -8.73 -59.32
N TYR A 572 -17.28 -8.53 -60.42
CA TYR A 572 -17.98 -9.61 -61.12
C TYR A 572 -17.28 -9.90 -62.43
N GLU A 573 -17.26 -11.17 -62.83
CA GLU A 573 -16.84 -11.53 -64.18
C GLU A 573 -18.08 -11.65 -65.07
N SER A 574 -17.96 -11.24 -66.34
CA SER A 574 -19.02 -11.48 -67.30
C SER A 574 -19.14 -12.97 -67.57
N GLY A 575 -20.32 -13.53 -67.34
CA GLY A 575 -20.62 -14.92 -67.67
C GLY A 575 -21.02 -15.10 -69.13
N GLN A 576 -21.17 -16.35 -69.55
CA GLN A 576 -21.68 -16.67 -70.88
C GLN A 576 -23.18 -16.37 -70.97
N ASN A 577 -23.65 -15.97 -72.15
CA ASN A 577 -25.09 -15.79 -72.37
C ASN A 577 -25.82 -17.13 -72.15
N LEU A 578 -26.91 -17.08 -71.40
CA LEU A 578 -27.77 -18.20 -71.09
C LEU A 578 -28.97 -18.19 -72.04
N ILE A 579 -29.32 -19.32 -72.65
CA ILE A 579 -30.47 -19.43 -73.56
C ILE A 579 -31.51 -20.37 -72.94
N ASP A 580 -32.78 -19.95 -72.89
CA ASP A 580 -33.88 -20.81 -72.44
C ASP A 580 -34.52 -21.61 -73.59
N ILE A 581 -35.53 -22.42 -73.25
CA ILE A 581 -36.23 -23.29 -74.21
C ILE A 581 -37.06 -22.52 -75.25
N ASP A 582 -37.39 -21.26 -75.00
CA ASP A 582 -38.07 -20.39 -75.96
C ASP A 582 -37.09 -19.60 -76.84
N GLY A 583 -35.78 -19.79 -76.65
CA GLY A 583 -34.74 -19.11 -77.41
C GLY A 583 -34.39 -17.72 -76.87
N ASN A 584 -34.90 -17.34 -75.69
CA ASN A 584 -34.53 -16.08 -75.06
C ASN A 584 -33.08 -16.14 -74.58
N SER A 585 -32.27 -15.14 -74.93
CA SER A 585 -30.89 -15.00 -74.47
C SER A 585 -30.80 -14.01 -73.30
N TYR A 586 -30.13 -14.42 -72.23
CA TYR A 586 -29.94 -13.66 -70.99
C TYR A 586 -28.46 -13.51 -70.68
N LYS A 587 -28.04 -12.33 -70.24
CA LYS A 587 -26.72 -12.10 -69.67
C LYS A 587 -26.59 -12.79 -68.32
N THR A 588 -25.38 -13.25 -68.01
CA THR A 588 -25.03 -13.79 -66.69
C THR A 588 -23.81 -13.10 -66.12
N VAL A 589 -23.67 -13.11 -64.81
CA VAL A 589 -22.54 -12.55 -64.06
C VAL A 589 -22.05 -13.56 -63.04
N ILE A 590 -20.74 -13.67 -62.89
CA ILE A 590 -20.11 -14.53 -61.90
C ILE A 590 -19.78 -13.65 -60.69
N ILE A 591 -20.38 -13.98 -59.54
CA ILE A 591 -20.22 -13.29 -58.26
C ILE A 591 -19.80 -14.35 -57.24
N GLY A 592 -18.55 -14.31 -56.80
CA GLY A 592 -17.95 -15.39 -55.99
C GLY A 592 -18.05 -16.74 -56.71
N ASN A 593 -18.53 -17.77 -55.99
CA ASN A 593 -18.70 -19.12 -56.54
C ASN A 593 -20.08 -19.32 -57.21
N GLN A 594 -20.79 -18.25 -57.55
CA GLN A 594 -22.13 -18.32 -58.13
C GLN A 594 -22.19 -17.61 -59.47
N THR A 595 -22.81 -18.24 -60.46
CA THR A 595 -23.18 -17.60 -61.72
C THR A 595 -24.66 -17.25 -61.68
N TRP A 596 -24.96 -15.96 -61.68
CA TRP A 596 -26.32 -15.41 -61.60
C TRP A 596 -26.79 -14.89 -62.95
N MET A 597 -28.09 -15.03 -63.24
CA MET A 597 -28.71 -14.25 -64.30
C MET A 597 -28.70 -12.75 -63.96
N ALA A 598 -28.28 -11.92 -64.93
CA ALA A 598 -28.32 -10.46 -64.82
C ALA A 598 -29.64 -9.85 -65.32
N GLU A 599 -30.52 -10.69 -65.88
CA GLU A 599 -31.83 -10.32 -66.43
C GLU A 599 -32.91 -11.25 -65.86
N ASN A 600 -34.13 -10.75 -65.72
CA ASN A 600 -35.25 -11.54 -65.22
C ASN A 600 -35.73 -12.55 -66.28
N LEU A 601 -36.13 -13.73 -65.83
CA LEU A 601 -36.64 -14.82 -66.69
C LEU A 601 -37.93 -14.40 -67.42
N LYS A 602 -38.08 -14.78 -68.69
CA LYS A 602 -39.27 -14.54 -69.53
C LYS A 602 -39.76 -15.79 -70.28
N VAL A 603 -39.37 -16.97 -69.79
CA VAL A 603 -39.75 -18.26 -70.36
C VAL A 603 -41.26 -18.52 -70.22
N THR A 604 -41.85 -19.15 -71.24
CA THR A 604 -43.28 -19.50 -71.32
C THR A 604 -43.50 -21.02 -71.29
N LYS A 605 -42.42 -21.81 -71.23
CA LYS A 605 -42.42 -23.28 -71.14
C LYS A 605 -41.47 -23.76 -70.06
N TYR A 606 -41.81 -24.88 -69.43
CA TYR A 606 -40.88 -25.61 -68.57
C TYR A 606 -39.74 -26.26 -69.39
N GLN A 607 -38.66 -26.69 -68.76
CA GLN A 607 -37.49 -27.31 -69.44
C GLN A 607 -37.86 -28.54 -70.28
N ASN A 608 -38.97 -29.22 -69.97
CA ASN A 608 -39.45 -30.38 -70.72
C ASN A 608 -40.33 -30.02 -71.94
N GLY A 609 -40.53 -28.73 -72.22
CA GLY A 609 -41.31 -28.22 -73.36
C GLY A 609 -42.80 -28.01 -73.09
N ASN A 610 -43.33 -28.40 -71.94
CA ASN A 610 -44.73 -28.10 -71.59
C ASN A 610 -44.92 -26.60 -71.37
N SER A 611 -46.00 -26.03 -71.90
CA SER A 611 -46.35 -24.62 -71.67
C SER A 611 -46.72 -24.36 -70.21
N ILE A 612 -46.29 -23.21 -69.71
CA ILE A 612 -46.80 -22.59 -68.48
C ILE A 612 -48.08 -21.85 -68.87
N GLU A 613 -49.10 -21.88 -68.03
CA GLU A 613 -50.38 -21.23 -68.36
C GLU A 613 -50.24 -19.69 -68.28
N PHE A 614 -50.64 -19.00 -69.35
CA PHE A 614 -50.66 -17.54 -69.40
C PHE A 614 -51.98 -17.04 -68.82
N ALA A 615 -51.93 -16.33 -67.70
CA ALA A 615 -53.15 -15.97 -66.99
C ALA A 615 -53.94 -14.83 -67.63
N ASN A 616 -53.28 -13.95 -68.40
CA ASN A 616 -53.91 -12.85 -69.12
C ASN A 616 -54.84 -11.98 -68.25
N GLY A 617 -54.49 -11.78 -66.98
CA GLY A 617 -55.33 -11.03 -66.05
C GLY A 617 -56.59 -11.71 -65.53
N ASP A 618 -56.84 -12.99 -65.81
CA ASP A 618 -57.96 -13.72 -65.24
C ASP A 618 -57.73 -13.96 -63.74
N TYR A 619 -58.61 -13.36 -62.92
CA TYR A 619 -58.58 -13.49 -61.47
C TYR A 619 -58.71 -14.95 -61.02
N GLN A 620 -59.53 -15.75 -61.71
CA GLN A 620 -59.77 -17.14 -61.37
C GLN A 620 -58.53 -17.99 -61.69
N THR A 621 -57.95 -17.83 -62.89
CA THR A 621 -56.71 -18.51 -63.28
C THR A 621 -55.54 -18.14 -62.38
N TRP A 622 -55.45 -16.91 -61.89
CA TRP A 622 -54.33 -16.50 -61.05
C TRP A 622 -54.45 -16.96 -59.59
N ASN A 623 -55.54 -16.59 -58.91
CA ASN A 623 -55.63 -16.74 -57.45
C ASN A 623 -56.06 -18.14 -57.01
N ASN A 624 -56.77 -18.88 -57.87
CA ASN A 624 -57.27 -20.21 -57.54
C ASN A 624 -56.45 -21.33 -58.20
N SER A 625 -55.40 -20.99 -58.96
CA SER A 625 -54.59 -22.02 -59.61
C SER A 625 -53.73 -22.78 -58.60
N THR A 626 -53.71 -24.09 -58.78
CA THR A 626 -52.83 -25.04 -58.10
C THR A 626 -51.68 -25.51 -59.00
N THR A 627 -51.58 -24.93 -60.21
CA THR A 627 -50.55 -25.20 -61.23
C THR A 627 -49.75 -23.93 -61.50
N GLY A 628 -48.62 -24.07 -62.20
CA GLY A 628 -47.81 -22.91 -62.53
C GLY A 628 -48.45 -22.00 -63.58
N VAL A 629 -48.55 -20.72 -63.25
CA VAL A 629 -49.00 -19.65 -64.16
C VAL A 629 -47.96 -18.54 -64.28
N TYR A 630 -47.99 -17.82 -65.40
CA TYR A 630 -47.22 -16.60 -65.60
C TYR A 630 -48.05 -15.50 -66.25
N ASP A 631 -47.63 -14.25 -66.06
CA ASP A 631 -48.17 -13.07 -66.74
C ASP A 631 -47.07 -11.99 -66.85
N TYR A 632 -47.35 -10.92 -67.58
CA TYR A 632 -46.50 -9.75 -67.71
C TYR A 632 -47.07 -8.58 -66.90
N TYR A 633 -46.22 -7.63 -66.50
CA TYR A 633 -46.70 -6.40 -65.87
C TYR A 633 -47.70 -5.68 -66.81
N GLU A 634 -48.87 -5.32 -66.28
CA GLU A 634 -50.01 -4.76 -67.04
C GLU A 634 -50.43 -5.60 -68.26
N ARG A 635 -50.06 -6.88 -68.29
CA ARG A 635 -50.26 -7.80 -69.43
C ARG A 635 -49.61 -7.29 -70.71
N SER A 636 -48.56 -6.49 -70.60
CA SER A 636 -47.84 -5.93 -71.73
C SER A 636 -46.64 -6.81 -72.11
N PRO A 637 -46.63 -7.45 -73.31
CA PRO A 637 -45.45 -8.17 -73.79
C PRO A 637 -44.22 -7.26 -73.96
N GLU A 638 -44.45 -5.97 -74.22
CA GLU A 638 -43.38 -4.96 -74.32
C GLU A 638 -42.70 -4.78 -72.97
N LEU A 639 -43.47 -4.63 -71.88
CA LEU A 639 -42.93 -4.60 -70.52
C LEU A 639 -42.34 -5.95 -70.11
N GLY A 640 -42.93 -7.06 -70.55
CA GLY A 640 -42.38 -8.41 -70.37
C GLY A 640 -40.99 -8.58 -70.98
N ASN A 641 -40.74 -7.97 -72.14
CA ASN A 641 -39.42 -7.98 -72.77
C ASN A 641 -38.39 -7.13 -72.01
N LEU A 642 -38.83 -6.07 -71.31
CA LEU A 642 -37.95 -5.17 -70.56
C LEU A 642 -37.69 -5.65 -69.12
N TYR A 643 -38.69 -6.24 -68.46
CA TYR A 643 -38.66 -6.59 -67.04
C TYR A 643 -38.73 -8.08 -66.73
N GLY A 644 -38.92 -8.93 -67.74
CA GLY A 644 -39.21 -10.34 -67.55
C GLY A 644 -40.68 -10.63 -67.24
N ALA A 645 -40.99 -11.91 -67.07
CA ALA A 645 -42.32 -12.37 -66.65
C ALA A 645 -42.42 -12.50 -65.12
N HIS A 646 -43.65 -12.47 -64.64
CA HIS A 646 -43.99 -12.75 -63.24
C HIS A 646 -44.61 -14.13 -63.15
N TYR A 647 -44.07 -14.98 -62.27
CA TYR A 647 -44.50 -16.35 -62.08
C TYR A 647 -45.16 -16.51 -60.72
N ASN A 648 -46.12 -17.43 -60.59
CA ASN A 648 -46.61 -17.85 -59.28
C ASN A 648 -45.64 -18.85 -58.60
N TRP A 649 -45.89 -19.16 -57.32
CA TRP A 649 -45.07 -20.13 -56.57
C TRP A 649 -45.06 -21.52 -57.22
N TYR A 650 -46.22 -21.96 -57.72
CA TYR A 650 -46.37 -23.28 -58.31
C TYR A 650 -45.49 -23.45 -59.55
N ALA A 651 -45.33 -22.42 -60.38
CA ALA A 651 -44.44 -22.46 -61.53
C ALA A 651 -42.96 -22.58 -61.11
N VAL A 652 -42.52 -21.83 -60.09
CA VAL A 652 -41.10 -21.82 -59.68
C VAL A 652 -40.70 -23.06 -58.88
N THR A 653 -41.64 -23.76 -58.25
CA THR A 653 -41.38 -25.03 -57.55
C THR A 653 -41.76 -26.28 -58.35
N ASP A 654 -42.23 -26.12 -59.59
CA ASP A 654 -42.59 -27.26 -60.44
C ASP A 654 -41.35 -28.11 -60.76
N SER A 655 -41.47 -29.42 -60.65
CA SER A 655 -40.37 -30.36 -60.92
C SER A 655 -39.86 -30.34 -62.36
N ARG A 656 -40.66 -29.80 -63.30
CA ARG A 656 -40.28 -29.61 -64.70
C ARG A 656 -39.32 -28.43 -64.91
N ASN A 657 -39.11 -27.60 -63.90
CA ASN A 657 -38.20 -26.45 -63.83
C ASN A 657 -38.44 -25.35 -64.87
N VAL A 658 -38.45 -24.09 -64.44
CA VAL A 658 -38.52 -22.91 -65.33
C VAL A 658 -37.14 -22.36 -65.70
N CYS A 659 -36.12 -22.61 -64.89
CA CYS A 659 -34.77 -22.16 -65.20
C CYS A 659 -34.17 -22.92 -66.38
N PRO A 660 -33.20 -22.37 -67.13
CA PRO A 660 -32.45 -23.12 -68.14
C PRO A 660 -31.62 -24.28 -67.56
N ALA A 661 -31.23 -25.24 -68.39
CA ALA A 661 -30.50 -26.43 -67.95
C ALA A 661 -29.19 -26.08 -67.21
N GLY A 662 -28.96 -26.72 -66.06
CA GLY A 662 -27.80 -26.46 -65.20
C GLY A 662 -27.94 -25.25 -64.27
N TYR A 663 -29.05 -24.50 -64.34
CA TYR A 663 -29.42 -23.45 -63.41
C TYR A 663 -30.63 -23.88 -62.56
N LYS A 664 -30.77 -23.26 -61.38
CA LYS A 664 -31.88 -23.50 -60.45
C LYS A 664 -32.49 -22.18 -59.98
N ILE A 665 -33.71 -22.28 -59.42
CA ILE A 665 -34.29 -21.20 -58.63
C ILE A 665 -33.46 -21.04 -57.35
N PRO A 666 -32.99 -19.84 -57.00
CA PRO A 666 -32.09 -19.62 -55.88
C PRO A 666 -32.76 -19.99 -54.55
N SER A 667 -32.10 -20.81 -53.74
CA SER A 667 -32.52 -21.09 -52.36
C SER A 667 -32.12 -19.94 -51.42
N ALA A 668 -32.62 -19.98 -50.18
CA ALA A 668 -32.19 -19.05 -49.14
C ALA A 668 -30.67 -19.11 -48.89
N ASP A 669 -30.08 -20.30 -48.98
CA ASP A 669 -28.62 -20.49 -48.87
C ASP A 669 -27.85 -19.85 -50.03
N ASP A 670 -28.41 -19.89 -51.25
CA ASP A 670 -27.75 -19.26 -52.40
C ASP A 670 -27.72 -17.73 -52.23
N TRP A 671 -28.84 -17.13 -51.83
CA TRP A 671 -28.91 -15.70 -51.54
C TRP A 671 -28.06 -15.30 -50.33
N LYS A 672 -28.00 -16.15 -49.30
CA LYS A 672 -27.10 -15.95 -48.16
C LYS A 672 -25.64 -15.98 -48.59
N ALA A 673 -25.25 -16.93 -49.44
CA ALA A 673 -23.88 -17.00 -49.97
C ALA A 673 -23.53 -15.76 -50.81
N LEU A 674 -24.46 -15.26 -51.64
CA LEU A 674 -24.29 -13.99 -52.36
C LEU A 674 -24.12 -12.82 -51.40
N ALA A 675 -24.99 -12.70 -50.39
CA ALA A 675 -24.93 -11.64 -49.40
C ALA A 675 -23.59 -11.67 -48.63
N LEU A 676 -23.16 -12.85 -48.17
CA LEU A 676 -21.88 -13.04 -47.48
C LEU A 676 -20.69 -12.69 -48.38
N TYR A 677 -20.72 -13.07 -49.66
CA TYR A 677 -19.68 -12.67 -50.61
C TYR A 677 -19.61 -11.15 -50.79
N LEU A 678 -20.76 -10.47 -50.73
CA LEU A 678 -20.86 -9.01 -50.77
C LEU A 678 -20.65 -8.34 -49.41
N GLY A 679 -20.25 -9.12 -48.41
CA GLY A 679 -19.79 -8.58 -47.14
C GLY A 679 -20.85 -8.47 -46.05
N ALA A 680 -22.00 -9.14 -46.21
CA ALA A 680 -23.00 -9.21 -45.15
C ALA A 680 -22.40 -9.77 -43.85
N VAL A 681 -22.62 -9.08 -42.72
CA VAL A 681 -22.25 -9.60 -41.40
C VAL A 681 -23.37 -10.54 -40.91
N PRO A 682 -23.06 -11.75 -40.41
CA PRO A 682 -24.05 -12.61 -39.77
C PRO A 682 -24.39 -12.06 -38.37
N TYR A 683 -25.41 -11.20 -38.28
CA TYR A 683 -25.96 -10.73 -37.00
C TYR A 683 -27.37 -11.30 -36.76
N ASN A 684 -27.74 -11.38 -35.48
CA ASN A 684 -28.94 -11.98 -34.91
C ASN A 684 -30.25 -11.58 -35.64
N THR A 685 -30.60 -12.34 -36.69
CA THR A 685 -31.86 -12.34 -37.48
C THR A 685 -32.24 -11.09 -38.29
N SER A 686 -31.39 -10.07 -38.43
CA SER A 686 -31.61 -8.95 -39.38
C SER A 686 -30.30 -8.44 -39.98
N TYR A 687 -30.31 -8.19 -41.30
CA TYR A 687 -29.19 -7.60 -42.04
C TYR A 687 -29.38 -6.08 -42.05
N GLU A 688 -29.04 -5.39 -40.97
CA GLU A 688 -28.98 -3.93 -40.96
C GLU A 688 -27.52 -3.51 -41.26
N ASP A 689 -27.34 -2.52 -42.15
CA ASP A 689 -26.09 -1.88 -42.63
C ASP A 689 -25.26 -2.50 -43.77
N ASN A 690 -25.80 -3.38 -44.62
CA ASN A 690 -24.93 -4.07 -45.60
C ASN A 690 -24.82 -3.46 -47.02
N ASN A 691 -25.49 -2.35 -47.37
CA ASN A 691 -25.48 -1.78 -48.74
C ASN A 691 -25.63 -2.79 -49.91
N ILE A 692 -26.15 -4.00 -49.66
CA ILE A 692 -26.08 -5.13 -50.61
C ILE A 692 -26.99 -4.88 -51.79
N THR A 693 -28.21 -4.40 -51.56
CA THR A 693 -29.12 -4.14 -52.68
C THR A 693 -28.64 -2.96 -53.51
N ALA A 694 -27.87 -2.01 -52.95
CA ALA A 694 -27.20 -0.98 -53.74
C ALA A 694 -26.20 -1.58 -54.75
N MET A 695 -25.47 -2.62 -54.33
CA MET A 695 -24.51 -3.35 -55.16
C MET A 695 -25.16 -4.21 -56.25
N LEU A 696 -26.38 -4.68 -56.00
CA LEU A 696 -27.12 -5.59 -56.88
C LEU A 696 -28.11 -4.89 -57.84
N LYS A 697 -28.63 -3.70 -57.48
CA LYS A 697 -29.60 -2.96 -58.31
C LYS A 697 -28.92 -2.29 -59.51
N SER A 698 -29.68 -2.18 -60.61
CA SER A 698 -29.31 -1.33 -61.74
C SER A 698 -29.24 0.15 -61.34
N THR A 699 -28.31 0.89 -61.93
CA THR A 699 -28.14 2.35 -61.74
C THR A 699 -29.09 3.18 -62.63
N ALA A 700 -29.88 2.54 -63.51
CA ALA A 700 -30.72 3.26 -64.45
C ALA A 700 -31.85 4.04 -63.75
N THR A 701 -31.82 5.38 -63.86
CA THR A 701 -32.90 6.30 -63.45
C THR A 701 -33.38 7.23 -64.57
N PHE A 702 -32.73 7.18 -65.75
CA PHE A 702 -33.06 7.97 -66.94
C PHE A 702 -32.89 7.14 -68.23
N PRO A 703 -33.66 7.38 -69.33
CA PRO A 703 -34.79 8.34 -69.49
C PRO A 703 -35.99 8.00 -68.60
N LYS A 704 -36.95 8.92 -68.45
CA LYS A 704 -38.16 8.69 -67.62
C LYS A 704 -38.97 7.45 -68.06
N THR A 705 -38.83 7.01 -69.31
CA THR A 705 -39.40 5.77 -69.81
C THR A 705 -38.72 4.55 -69.19
N HIS A 706 -39.50 3.59 -68.73
CA HIS A 706 -38.99 2.32 -68.22
C HIS A 706 -38.23 1.52 -69.31
N PRO A 707 -37.24 0.67 -68.95
CA PRO A 707 -36.94 0.17 -67.61
C PRO A 707 -35.98 1.04 -66.81
N ARG A 708 -36.38 1.40 -65.59
CA ARG A 708 -35.58 2.21 -64.65
C ARG A 708 -36.16 2.18 -63.23
N TRP A 709 -35.33 2.50 -62.25
CA TRP A 709 -35.77 2.85 -60.89
C TRP A 709 -36.35 4.27 -60.85
N ASP A 710 -37.43 4.44 -60.09
CA ASP A 710 -37.94 5.73 -59.66
C ASP A 710 -37.05 6.30 -58.57
N GLU A 711 -36.70 7.58 -58.68
CA GLU A 711 -35.89 8.25 -57.68
C GLU A 711 -36.60 8.28 -56.30
N PRO A 712 -35.87 8.11 -55.18
CA PRO A 712 -34.41 7.97 -55.09
C PRO A 712 -33.91 6.56 -55.50
N ASN A 713 -32.77 6.46 -56.18
CA ASN A 713 -32.07 5.17 -56.39
C ASN A 713 -30.62 5.19 -55.90
N ILE A 714 -30.37 4.58 -54.74
CA ILE A 714 -29.02 4.46 -54.15
C ILE A 714 -28.34 3.18 -54.66
N ALA A 715 -28.15 3.05 -55.98
CA ALA A 715 -27.50 1.87 -56.59
C ALA A 715 -26.12 2.22 -57.16
N ASN A 716 -25.16 1.31 -57.01
CA ASN A 716 -23.84 1.40 -57.66
C ASN A 716 -23.58 0.25 -58.66
N ASN A 717 -24.43 -0.79 -58.65
CA ASN A 717 -24.38 -1.95 -59.55
C ASN A 717 -22.98 -2.59 -59.71
N ILE A 718 -22.14 -2.51 -58.68
CA ILE A 718 -20.73 -2.93 -58.79
C ILE A 718 -20.57 -4.42 -59.11
N THR A 719 -21.63 -5.21 -58.91
CA THR A 719 -21.68 -6.66 -59.15
C THR A 719 -22.19 -7.05 -60.54
N GLY A 720 -22.66 -6.08 -61.34
CA GLY A 720 -23.28 -6.36 -62.63
C GLY A 720 -24.62 -7.12 -62.55
N PHE A 721 -25.09 -7.49 -61.35
CA PHE A 721 -26.37 -8.17 -61.16
C PHE A 721 -27.50 -7.37 -61.80
N SER A 722 -27.53 -6.05 -61.70
CA SER A 722 -28.45 -5.18 -62.45
C SER A 722 -29.94 -5.46 -62.21
N ALA A 723 -30.37 -5.66 -60.96
CA ALA A 723 -31.79 -5.84 -60.63
C ALA A 723 -32.63 -4.61 -61.07
N LEU A 724 -33.73 -4.88 -61.78
CA LEU A 724 -34.68 -3.89 -62.26
C LEU A 724 -35.99 -3.94 -61.43
N PRO A 725 -36.69 -2.81 -61.25
CA PRO A 725 -37.91 -2.73 -60.44
C PRO A 725 -39.15 -3.22 -61.19
N ALA A 726 -39.23 -4.53 -61.37
CA ALA A 726 -40.30 -5.18 -62.15
C ALA A 726 -41.69 -5.15 -61.47
N GLY A 727 -41.83 -4.58 -60.27
CA GLY A 727 -43.08 -4.64 -59.51
C GLY A 727 -43.45 -6.07 -59.09
N MET A 728 -44.74 -6.28 -58.86
CA MET A 728 -45.33 -7.60 -58.58
C MET A 728 -46.75 -7.69 -59.14
N ILE A 729 -47.27 -8.91 -59.26
CA ILE A 729 -48.69 -9.18 -59.47
C ILE A 729 -49.29 -9.66 -58.15
N TRP A 730 -50.30 -8.97 -57.64
CA TRP A 730 -50.99 -9.32 -56.40
C TRP A 730 -52.49 -9.13 -56.56
N ASN A 731 -53.24 -10.16 -56.18
CA ASN A 731 -54.67 -10.28 -56.42
C ASN A 731 -55.03 -10.00 -57.91
N SER A 732 -54.18 -10.46 -58.84
CA SER A 732 -54.33 -10.31 -60.30
C SER A 732 -54.14 -8.90 -60.87
N TYR A 733 -53.64 -7.97 -60.06
CA TYR A 733 -53.28 -6.61 -60.49
C TYR A 733 -51.78 -6.39 -60.40
N SER A 734 -51.23 -5.61 -61.32
CA SER A 734 -49.82 -5.22 -61.33
C SER A 734 -49.60 -4.02 -60.41
N HIS A 735 -48.56 -4.07 -59.57
CA HIS A 735 -48.26 -3.02 -58.59
C HIS A 735 -46.79 -2.63 -58.61
N HIS A 736 -46.52 -1.35 -58.34
CA HIS A 736 -45.23 -0.81 -57.95
C HIS A 736 -44.07 -0.95 -58.97
N LEU A 737 -44.37 -0.92 -60.28
CA LEU A 737 -43.33 -0.75 -61.32
C LEU A 737 -42.46 0.47 -61.01
N GLY A 738 -41.15 0.37 -61.23
CA GLY A 738 -40.23 1.48 -60.96
C GLY A 738 -39.80 1.60 -59.49
N ILE A 739 -40.60 1.13 -58.54
CA ILE A 739 -40.39 1.34 -57.10
C ILE A 739 -39.80 0.11 -56.42
N LEU A 740 -40.23 -1.10 -56.79
CA LEU A 740 -39.79 -2.33 -56.14
C LEU A 740 -39.65 -3.50 -57.11
N SER A 741 -38.95 -4.54 -56.67
CA SER A 741 -38.96 -5.87 -57.28
C SER A 741 -38.89 -6.92 -56.19
N TYR A 742 -39.73 -7.95 -56.31
CA TYR A 742 -39.64 -9.15 -55.49
C TYR A 742 -39.14 -10.31 -56.35
N MET A 743 -38.19 -11.05 -55.81
CA MET A 743 -37.60 -12.23 -56.44
C MET A 743 -37.97 -13.49 -55.67
N TRP A 744 -38.36 -14.53 -56.39
CA TRP A 744 -38.63 -15.84 -55.78
C TRP A 744 -37.37 -16.50 -55.22
N SER A 745 -37.53 -17.16 -54.08
CA SER A 745 -36.62 -18.21 -53.62
C SER A 745 -37.30 -19.58 -53.69
N SER A 746 -36.54 -20.66 -53.84
CA SER A 746 -37.08 -22.03 -53.70
C SER A 746 -37.29 -22.47 -52.24
N SER A 747 -36.85 -21.67 -51.27
CA SER A 747 -36.94 -21.97 -49.84
C SER A 747 -38.25 -21.48 -49.21
N LEU A 748 -38.69 -22.19 -48.16
CA LEU A 748 -39.79 -21.79 -47.30
C LEU A 748 -39.27 -21.22 -45.96
N THR A 749 -40.12 -20.55 -45.19
CA THR A 749 -39.83 -20.15 -43.80
C THR A 749 -39.80 -21.37 -42.88
N ASP A 750 -38.98 -21.31 -41.84
CA ASP A 750 -38.83 -22.36 -40.82
C ASP A 750 -39.90 -22.22 -39.72
N GLU A 751 -41.17 -22.10 -40.13
CA GLU A 751 -42.31 -21.85 -39.26
C GLU A 751 -43.31 -23.01 -39.30
N THR A 752 -44.21 -23.08 -38.30
CA THR A 752 -45.29 -24.09 -38.25
C THR A 752 -46.17 -24.08 -39.50
N TYR A 753 -46.29 -22.92 -40.16
CA TYR A 753 -46.99 -22.75 -41.44
C TYR A 753 -46.01 -22.16 -42.47
N PRO A 754 -45.21 -23.00 -43.15
CA PRO A 754 -44.11 -22.53 -43.98
C PRO A 754 -44.62 -21.72 -45.18
N SER A 755 -44.15 -20.48 -45.28
CA SER A 755 -44.48 -19.55 -46.36
C SER A 755 -43.29 -19.42 -47.32
N PRO A 756 -43.54 -19.19 -48.62
CA PRO A 756 -42.50 -18.83 -49.59
C PRO A 756 -41.60 -17.68 -49.12
N ARG A 757 -40.27 -17.90 -49.06
CA ARG A 757 -39.30 -16.81 -48.85
C ARG A 757 -39.11 -16.02 -50.14
N ILE A 758 -39.03 -14.70 -50.02
CA ILE A 758 -38.78 -13.79 -51.15
C ILE A 758 -37.67 -12.80 -50.81
N TYR A 759 -37.05 -12.25 -51.86
CA TYR A 759 -36.01 -11.23 -51.73
C TYR A 759 -36.49 -9.93 -52.36
N GLN A 760 -36.51 -8.87 -51.55
CA GLN A 760 -37.04 -7.57 -51.93
C GLN A 760 -35.93 -6.58 -52.29
N PHE A 761 -36.14 -5.88 -53.40
CA PHE A 761 -35.37 -4.71 -53.81
C PHE A 761 -36.32 -3.51 -53.81
N THR A 762 -35.91 -2.39 -53.21
CA THR A 762 -36.68 -1.13 -53.23
C THR A 762 -35.79 0.01 -53.73
N ASN A 763 -36.40 1.10 -54.18
CA ASN A 763 -35.67 2.26 -54.65
C ASN A 763 -34.86 2.95 -53.53
N SER A 764 -35.44 3.03 -52.33
CA SER A 764 -34.93 3.79 -51.18
C SER A 764 -34.11 3.01 -50.15
N SER A 765 -34.22 1.67 -50.08
CA SER A 765 -33.45 0.86 -49.13
C SER A 765 -32.22 0.22 -49.79
N THR A 766 -31.16 0.07 -49.00
CA THR A 766 -29.93 -0.64 -49.36
C THR A 766 -29.82 -2.01 -48.70
N HIS A 767 -30.85 -2.41 -47.93
CA HIS A 767 -30.94 -3.69 -47.24
C HIS A 767 -31.53 -4.79 -48.13
N LEU A 768 -30.97 -5.99 -48.05
CA LEU A 768 -31.53 -7.19 -48.66
C LEU A 768 -32.40 -7.92 -47.64
N TYR A 769 -33.72 -7.74 -47.73
CA TYR A 769 -34.67 -8.40 -46.83
C TYR A 769 -34.87 -9.87 -47.24
N GLY A 770 -34.25 -10.80 -46.52
CA GLY A 770 -34.35 -12.26 -46.75
C GLY A 770 -35.43 -12.98 -45.92
N ASN A 771 -36.21 -12.24 -45.12
CA ASN A 771 -37.29 -12.77 -44.28
C ASN A 771 -38.69 -12.33 -44.76
N ALA A 772 -38.79 -11.64 -45.90
CA ALA A 772 -40.08 -11.33 -46.48
C ALA A 772 -40.75 -12.61 -46.99
N THR A 773 -42.07 -12.68 -46.87
CA THR A 773 -42.88 -13.79 -47.36
C THR A 773 -43.91 -13.32 -48.38
N ALA A 774 -44.31 -14.21 -49.29
CA ALA A 774 -45.39 -13.96 -50.25
C ALA A 774 -46.42 -15.09 -50.23
N SER A 775 -47.66 -14.77 -50.62
CA SER A 775 -48.64 -15.79 -50.96
C SER A 775 -48.15 -16.61 -52.15
N LYS A 776 -48.48 -17.90 -52.18
CA LYS A 776 -48.21 -18.78 -53.32
C LYS A 776 -48.86 -18.30 -54.63
N SER A 777 -49.91 -17.50 -54.51
CA SER A 777 -50.61 -16.87 -55.62
C SER A 777 -50.02 -15.53 -56.05
N ASN A 778 -48.94 -15.00 -55.46
CA ASN A 778 -48.33 -13.76 -55.95
C ASN A 778 -47.56 -14.02 -57.26
N GLY A 779 -47.46 -13.01 -58.14
CA GLY A 779 -46.59 -13.04 -59.31
C GLY A 779 -45.32 -12.25 -59.06
N LEU A 780 -44.19 -12.94 -59.00
CA LEU A 780 -42.89 -12.35 -58.72
C LEU A 780 -41.88 -12.72 -59.80
N SER A 781 -40.82 -11.91 -59.89
CA SER A 781 -39.75 -12.12 -60.85
C SER A 781 -38.86 -13.29 -60.45
N VAL A 782 -38.19 -13.88 -61.44
CA VAL A 782 -37.25 -14.99 -61.26
C VAL A 782 -35.91 -14.64 -61.87
N ARG A 783 -34.84 -14.94 -61.14
CA ARG A 783 -33.46 -15.00 -61.66
C ARG A 783 -32.83 -16.30 -61.22
N CYS A 784 -32.34 -17.06 -62.18
CA CYS A 784 -31.76 -18.36 -61.92
C CYS A 784 -30.28 -18.25 -61.54
N VAL A 785 -29.81 -19.20 -60.74
CA VAL A 785 -28.42 -19.29 -60.27
C VAL A 785 -27.82 -20.66 -60.59
N LYS A 786 -26.53 -20.69 -60.90
CA LYS A 786 -25.71 -21.90 -61.01
C LYS A 786 -24.55 -21.81 -60.02
N ILE A 787 -24.30 -22.89 -59.28
CA ILE A 787 -23.18 -22.94 -58.33
C ILE A 787 -21.96 -23.51 -59.06
N ASN A 788 -20.86 -22.74 -59.02
CA ASN A 788 -19.59 -23.13 -59.61
C ASN A 788 -18.88 -24.05 -58.59
N LYS A 789 -18.47 -25.24 -59.04
CA LYS A 789 -17.75 -26.21 -58.20
C LYS A 789 -16.27 -25.90 -58.14
#